data_AF-A0A8J4CU15-F1
#
_entry.id   AF-A0A8J4CU15-F1
#
_cell.length_a   1.000
_cell.length_b   1.000
_cell.length_c   1.000
_cell.angle_alpha   90.00
_cell.angle_beta   90.00
_cell.angle_gamma   90.00
#
_symmetry.space_group_name_H-M   'P 1'
#
loop_
_entity.id
_entity.type
_entity.pdbx_description
1 polymer ?
#
loop_
_entity_poly.entity_id
_entity_poly.type
_entity_poly.pdbx_seq_one_letter_code
_entity_poly.pdbx_strand_id
1 'polypeptide(L)'
;MVRRGAILFGVGATVAVGGLGYIAYQFRSNYRSTSIPTGEDSSNVPLEASALPAARDAPTVTSTVIAPTDNVQAVLKGNAVLLKDQDRVLVSQLLDLGQAHLFEGWPDPGTDDESKRRMLDQLRILDASYHGGIAAYVRNARKLLQESRDGINPFEGYVPSVPTGATLDFASLEFMELEGEGLREAGHAAFVLVAGGLGERLGYSGIKVALPCESATCTPFLGLYIASILALQARAGNGRRLPLAIMTSDDTHGRTLELLRKNNYFGMDEDQITLLKQEKVACLIDNAAHLALEPTDRFSVQTKPHGHGDVHMLLAKSGLAAQWLQSGLTWVCFFQDTNALVFRALLAALGVSARNNFDMNSLAVPRKAREAIGAITRLTRPDGSAPLTINVEYNQLDPLLRSTISKEGDVNDASGYSPFPGNINQLVLKLSSYVPQLAATGGVISEFVNPKYKDSTKTTFKSSTRLECMMQDYPKALPSTAKVGFTTIKQVWASYSPVKNSPADAAAKFKEGNPTHSATTGELDIYKANCLSLAEVAGVALPSPLQTDTFNGITTEVYPRVVLSPAFSPSLSELKAKVAPGSITLAPDSVLVLDGPNITVRGPLVVRGALVVRAVAGATVELGQLTVDNAGWIWEPLEEGESASEEDCIRGFKVVRKATMELVYDKPGSYVMPAPMQQLPTGDADSVPTAEPETVSGEGAGPALVKEVEVSATPVAQAMENAEELSAAEIDKAQATEDDSPTEDDTPAEVSVTEGRAVLEAAAASGPAAPTVAATMASSSCLSAAAKPFVPSSISASLVAAAAATPAAPAAPSGSSSKSKSSKRRAKAKAAAAAAASES
;
A
#
# COMPACT_ATOMS: atom_id res chain seq x y z
N MET A 1 20.52 -65.86 -15.91
CA MET A 1 19.52 -66.23 -14.86
C MET A 1 18.56 -65.04 -14.73
N VAL A 2 17.22 -65.13 -14.78
CA VAL A 2 16.26 -65.99 -14.01
C VAL A 2 16.22 -65.49 -12.55
N ARG A 3 15.12 -64.94 -11.97
CA ARG A 3 13.67 -64.75 -12.30
C ARG A 3 13.17 -63.39 -11.72
N ARG A 4 12.15 -62.68 -12.26
CA ARG A 4 10.67 -62.71 -11.99
C ARG A 4 10.28 -62.72 -10.50
N GLY A 5 9.25 -62.01 -10.00
CA GLY A 5 8.20 -61.11 -10.57
C GLY A 5 7.64 -60.19 -9.45
N ALA A 6 6.78 -59.17 -9.63
CA ALA A 6 5.60 -58.92 -10.49
C ALA A 6 4.26 -59.44 -9.91
N ILE A 7 3.15 -58.68 -10.15
CA ILE A 7 1.75 -58.85 -9.66
C ILE A 7 1.55 -58.31 -8.21
N LEU A 8 0.68 -57.35 -7.84
CA LEU A 8 -0.56 -56.72 -8.35
C LEU A 8 -1.89 -57.38 -7.92
N PHE A 9 -2.60 -56.77 -6.97
CA PHE A 9 -4.06 -56.82 -6.84
C PHE A 9 -4.57 -55.63 -6.01
N GLY A 10 -5.83 -55.21 -6.22
CA GLY A 10 -6.46 -54.14 -5.44
C GLY A 10 -7.98 -54.28 -5.38
N VAL A 11 -8.54 -53.95 -4.21
CA VAL A 11 -9.96 -53.79 -3.87
C VAL A 11 -9.97 -52.75 -2.73
N GLY A 12 -10.87 -51.77 -2.62
CA GLY A 12 -12.07 -51.49 -3.41
C GLY A 12 -13.27 -51.29 -2.48
N ALA A 13 -13.41 -50.10 -1.89
CA ALA A 13 -14.53 -49.75 -1.01
C ALA A 13 -14.93 -48.29 -1.18
N THR A 14 -16.17 -48.05 -1.58
CA THR A 14 -16.76 -46.71 -1.75
C THR A 14 -17.92 -46.57 -0.77
N VAL A 15 -17.89 -45.52 0.06
CA VAL A 15 -19.04 -45.00 0.81
C VAL A 15 -18.97 -43.47 0.71
N ALA A 16 -20.13 -42.80 0.60
CA ALA A 16 -20.19 -41.37 0.32
C ALA A 16 -21.40 -40.69 0.98
N VAL A 17 -21.32 -39.35 1.03
CA VAL A 17 -22.39 -38.36 1.32
C VAL A 17 -22.77 -38.15 2.80
N GLY A 18 -22.76 -36.86 3.19
CA GLY A 18 -23.39 -36.32 4.41
C GLY A 18 -22.41 -35.72 5.43
N GLY A 19 -22.43 -34.41 5.73
CA GLY A 19 -23.20 -33.31 5.13
C GLY A 19 -22.98 -31.97 5.88
N LEU A 20 -23.16 -30.85 5.16
CA LEU A 20 -23.33 -29.45 5.61
C LEU A 20 -22.92 -29.05 7.06
N GLY A 21 -21.91 -28.18 7.17
CA GLY A 21 -21.54 -27.49 8.42
C GLY A 21 -21.05 -26.06 8.17
N TYR A 22 -21.98 -25.11 8.03
CA TYR A 22 -21.68 -23.67 7.93
C TYR A 22 -21.23 -23.14 9.30
N ILE A 23 -20.07 -22.48 9.40
CA ILE A 23 -19.65 -21.77 10.62
C ILE A 23 -19.25 -20.34 10.26
N ALA A 24 -20.19 -19.42 10.45
CA ALA A 24 -19.87 -17.99 10.59
C ALA A 24 -19.45 -17.74 12.04
N TYR A 25 -18.27 -17.15 12.25
CA TYR A 25 -17.74 -16.92 13.60
C TYR A 25 -17.99 -15.49 14.07
N GLN A 26 -19.01 -15.27 14.91
CA GLN A 26 -19.14 -14.01 15.64
C GLN A 26 -18.40 -14.07 16.99
N PHE A 27 -17.80 -12.93 17.36
CA PHE A 27 -17.24 -12.72 18.69
C PHE A 27 -18.31 -12.84 19.78
N ARG A 28 -18.15 -13.77 20.72
CA ARG A 28 -18.56 -13.59 22.12
C ARG A 28 -17.53 -14.16 23.07
N SER A 29 -17.14 -13.35 24.05
CA SER A 29 -16.36 -13.75 25.21
C SER A 29 -17.22 -14.57 26.18
N ASN A 30 -16.63 -15.62 26.78
CA ASN A 30 -17.07 -16.21 28.05
C ASN A 30 -16.01 -17.21 28.55
N TYR A 31 -15.06 -16.74 29.35
CA TYR A 31 -14.21 -17.65 30.13
C TYR A 31 -15.03 -18.22 31.30
N ARG A 32 -15.10 -19.55 31.40
CA ARG A 32 -15.44 -20.25 32.65
C ARG A 32 -14.35 -21.25 32.96
N SER A 33 -13.81 -21.17 34.17
CA SER A 33 -12.89 -22.17 34.69
C SER A 33 -13.59 -23.51 34.89
N THR A 34 -12.89 -24.59 34.56
CA THR A 34 -13.23 -25.96 34.99
C THR A 34 -11.96 -26.60 35.53
N SER A 35 -12.10 -27.34 36.63
CA SER A 35 -10.98 -27.85 37.43
C SER A 35 -10.45 -29.18 36.92
N ILE A 36 -9.13 -29.31 36.85
CA ILE A 36 -8.44 -30.57 36.53
C ILE A 36 -8.50 -31.51 37.76
N PRO A 37 -8.95 -32.77 37.63
CA PRO A 37 -8.79 -33.78 38.67
C PRO A 37 -7.35 -34.31 38.72
N THR A 38 -6.80 -34.50 39.91
CA THR A 38 -5.50 -35.14 40.12
C THR A 38 -5.55 -36.64 39.85
N GLY A 39 -4.53 -37.18 39.18
CA GLY A 39 -4.31 -38.62 39.03
C GLY A 39 -2.84 -38.93 38.83
N GLU A 40 -2.23 -39.59 39.80
CA GLU A 40 -0.91 -40.22 39.67
C GLU A 40 -1.08 -41.62 39.06
N ASP A 41 -0.21 -42.01 38.13
CA ASP A 41 0.74 -43.13 38.35
C ASP A 41 1.84 -43.10 37.28
N SER A 42 2.68 -44.12 37.24
CA SER A 42 4.08 -44.06 36.84
C SER A 42 4.46 -45.05 35.74
N SER A 43 5.49 -44.71 34.97
CA SER A 43 6.54 -45.66 34.51
C SER A 43 7.66 -44.92 33.78
N ASN A 44 8.89 -45.41 33.93
CA ASN A 44 10.10 -44.71 33.54
C ASN A 44 10.99 -45.64 32.70
N VAL A 45 11.35 -45.24 31.47
CA VAL A 45 12.44 -45.86 30.68
C VAL A 45 13.14 -44.74 29.88
N PRO A 46 14.46 -44.54 30.01
CA PRO A 46 15.17 -43.43 29.35
C PRO A 46 15.70 -43.81 27.97
N LEU A 47 15.96 -42.79 27.15
CA LEU A 47 16.83 -42.85 25.96
C LEU A 47 17.77 -41.64 25.95
N GLU A 48 19.04 -41.87 25.63
CA GLU A 48 20.11 -40.88 25.78
C GLU A 48 20.15 -39.86 24.64
N ALA A 49 20.56 -38.62 24.95
CA ALA A 49 20.91 -37.60 23.98
C ALA A 49 22.33 -37.08 24.27
N SER A 50 23.20 -37.07 23.25
CA SER A 50 24.62 -36.73 23.39
C SER A 50 24.85 -35.26 23.78
N ALA A 51 25.68 -35.04 24.80
CA ALA A 51 26.11 -33.70 25.19
C ALA A 51 27.24 -33.14 24.29
N LEU A 52 27.18 -31.84 24.02
CA LEU A 52 28.28 -31.02 23.50
C LEU A 52 28.30 -29.67 24.27
N PRO A 53 29.43 -28.95 24.30
CA PRO A 53 29.87 -28.28 25.53
C PRO A 53 29.19 -26.94 25.85
N ALA A 54 29.19 -26.60 27.14
CA ALA A 54 28.66 -25.34 27.67
C ALA A 54 29.36 -24.10 27.08
N ALA A 55 28.56 -23.05 26.86
CA ALA A 55 29.06 -21.72 26.56
C ALA A 55 29.80 -21.13 27.77
N ARG A 56 30.78 -20.25 27.51
CA ARG A 56 31.54 -19.56 28.55
C ARG A 56 30.71 -18.48 29.24
N ASP A 57 31.10 -18.17 30.48
CA ASP A 57 30.38 -17.27 31.38
C ASP A 57 30.13 -15.87 30.77
N ALA A 58 28.86 -15.49 30.73
CA ALA A 58 28.45 -14.09 30.64
C ALA A 58 28.29 -13.54 32.08
N PRO A 59 28.71 -12.29 32.36
CA PRO A 59 28.62 -11.75 33.72
C PRO A 59 27.15 -11.65 34.15
N THR A 60 26.80 -12.36 35.23
CA THR A 60 25.44 -12.35 35.77
C THR A 60 25.15 -11.00 36.43
N VAL A 61 24.51 -10.10 35.69
CA VAL A 61 23.92 -8.88 36.28
C VAL A 61 22.73 -9.32 37.13
N THR A 62 22.94 -9.45 38.43
CA THR A 62 21.87 -9.71 39.40
C THR A 62 20.92 -8.52 39.42
N SER A 63 19.83 -8.60 38.65
CA SER A 63 18.69 -7.72 38.81
C SER A 63 18.11 -7.95 40.20
N THR A 64 18.31 -6.99 41.09
CA THR A 64 17.59 -6.94 42.37
C THR A 64 16.12 -6.70 42.07
N VAL A 65 15.33 -7.78 42.09
CA VAL A 65 13.88 -7.71 42.10
C VAL A 65 13.46 -7.04 43.41
N ILE A 66 13.23 -5.73 43.34
CA ILE A 66 12.57 -4.98 44.41
C ILE A 66 11.16 -5.56 44.54
N ALA A 67 10.78 -6.01 45.74
CA ALA A 67 9.42 -6.44 45.98
C ALA A 67 8.49 -5.23 45.83
N PRO A 68 7.41 -5.31 45.01
CA PRO A 68 6.57 -4.15 44.74
C PRO A 68 5.92 -3.67 46.03
N THR A 69 6.13 -2.40 46.35
CA THR A 69 5.43 -1.74 47.46
C THR A 69 4.04 -1.34 46.99
N ASP A 70 2.99 -1.99 47.51
CA ASP A 70 1.60 -1.58 47.27
C ASP A 70 1.33 -0.20 47.88
N ASN A 71 1.67 0.82 47.11
CA ASN A 71 1.40 2.23 47.34
C ASN A 71 0.11 2.68 46.63
N VAL A 72 -0.64 1.76 46.00
CA VAL A 72 -1.87 2.06 45.25
C VAL A 72 -2.89 2.73 46.17
N GLN A 73 -3.05 2.21 47.39
CA GLN A 73 -3.90 2.82 48.43
C GLN A 73 -3.42 4.21 48.87
N ALA A 74 -2.11 4.49 48.87
CA ALA A 74 -1.57 5.77 49.29
C ALA A 74 -1.77 6.86 48.22
N VAL A 75 -1.66 6.50 46.93
CA VAL A 75 -1.83 7.45 45.81
C VAL A 75 -3.31 7.63 45.46
N LEU A 76 -4.05 6.54 45.22
CA LEU A 76 -5.45 6.61 44.78
C LEU A 76 -6.45 6.84 45.93
N LYS A 77 -6.05 6.62 47.19
CA LYS A 77 -6.90 6.78 48.38
C LYS A 77 -8.19 5.97 48.22
N GLY A 78 -9.36 6.56 48.49
CA GLY A 78 -10.66 5.90 48.31
C GLY A 78 -10.90 5.33 46.90
N ASN A 79 -10.29 5.91 45.85
CA ASN A 79 -10.47 5.43 44.48
C ASN A 79 -9.88 4.03 44.24
N ALA A 80 -9.06 3.50 45.14
CA ALA A 80 -8.61 2.11 45.09
C ALA A 80 -9.77 1.09 45.16
N VAL A 81 -10.99 1.51 45.54
CA VAL A 81 -12.22 0.69 45.47
C VAL A 81 -12.72 0.47 44.02
N LEU A 82 -12.31 1.31 43.07
CA LEU A 82 -12.76 1.25 41.67
C LEU A 82 -12.00 0.20 40.84
N LEU A 83 -10.82 -0.21 41.32
CA LEU A 83 -9.85 -1.04 40.61
C LEU A 83 -10.15 -2.54 40.81
N LYS A 84 -10.22 -3.29 39.69
CA LYS A 84 -10.18 -4.76 39.66
C LYS A 84 -8.77 -5.24 40.03
N ASP A 85 -8.58 -6.52 40.35
CA ASP A 85 -7.26 -7.07 40.71
C ASP A 85 -6.19 -6.84 39.62
N GLN A 86 -6.58 -6.93 38.35
CA GLN A 86 -5.72 -6.63 37.20
C GLN A 86 -5.36 -5.13 37.13
N ASP A 87 -6.32 -4.24 37.41
CA ASP A 87 -6.07 -2.79 37.47
C ASP A 87 -5.09 -2.47 38.61
N ARG A 88 -5.20 -3.14 39.77
CA ARG A 88 -4.29 -2.97 40.92
C ARG A 88 -2.85 -3.31 40.57
N VAL A 89 -2.62 -4.44 39.89
CA VAL A 89 -1.26 -4.84 39.45
C VAL A 89 -0.70 -3.84 38.44
N LEU A 90 -1.50 -3.43 37.44
CA LEU A 90 -1.10 -2.47 36.41
C LEU A 90 -0.76 -1.09 37.01
N VAL A 91 -1.61 -0.60 37.91
CA VAL A 91 -1.38 0.68 38.62
C VAL A 91 -0.15 0.60 39.52
N SER A 92 0.06 -0.49 40.28
CA SER A 92 1.28 -0.66 41.09
C SER A 92 2.55 -0.59 40.22
N GLN A 93 2.58 -1.26 39.07
CA GLN A 93 3.72 -1.21 38.14
C GLN A 93 3.94 0.19 37.55
N LEU A 94 2.87 0.93 37.25
CA LEU A 94 2.95 2.32 36.81
C LEU A 94 3.50 3.23 37.91
N LEU A 95 3.09 3.02 39.17
CA LEU A 95 3.59 3.77 40.34
C LEU A 95 5.06 3.46 40.65
N ASP A 96 5.48 2.19 40.58
CA ASP A 96 6.89 1.77 40.68
C ASP A 96 7.75 2.38 39.55
N LEU A 97 7.15 2.67 38.39
CA LEU A 97 7.78 3.38 37.28
C LEU A 97 7.67 4.92 37.40
N GLY A 98 7.12 5.46 38.47
CA GLY A 98 7.01 6.91 38.73
C GLY A 98 5.86 7.62 38.04
N GLN A 99 4.90 6.89 37.46
CA GLN A 99 3.76 7.44 36.70
C GLN A 99 2.60 7.91 37.60
N ALA A 100 2.91 8.43 38.80
CA ALA A 100 1.92 8.77 39.82
C ALA A 100 1.01 9.96 39.42
N HIS A 101 1.50 10.85 38.55
CA HIS A 101 0.76 11.99 38.02
C HIS A 101 -0.50 11.59 37.22
N LEU A 102 -0.57 10.36 36.71
CA LEU A 102 -1.76 9.81 36.05
C LEU A 102 -2.97 9.67 36.99
N PHE A 103 -2.71 9.57 38.30
CA PHE A 103 -3.71 9.38 39.35
C PHE A 103 -3.81 10.59 40.30
N GLU A 104 -3.00 11.62 40.06
CA GLU A 104 -2.97 12.84 40.87
C GLU A 104 -4.19 13.72 40.60
N GLY A 105 -4.70 14.38 41.64
CA GLY A 105 -5.89 15.23 41.53
C GLY A 105 -7.19 14.49 41.22
N TRP A 106 -7.21 13.15 41.16
CA TRP A 106 -8.44 12.37 41.06
C TRP A 106 -9.37 12.74 42.24
N PRO A 107 -10.65 13.08 41.98
CA PRO A 107 -11.60 13.42 43.03
C PRO A 107 -11.99 12.16 43.81
N ASP A 108 -12.70 12.33 44.93
CA ASP A 108 -13.18 11.19 45.73
C ASP A 108 -14.13 10.27 44.94
N PRO A 109 -14.34 9.01 45.39
CA PRO A 109 -15.27 8.08 44.77
C PRO A 109 -16.69 8.64 44.68
N GLY A 110 -17.37 8.36 43.56
CA GLY A 110 -18.68 8.92 43.21
C GLY A 110 -18.61 10.13 42.27
N THR A 111 -17.44 10.79 42.13
CA THR A 111 -17.23 11.90 41.18
C THR A 111 -16.27 11.47 40.07
N ASP A 112 -16.59 11.75 38.80
CA ASP A 112 -15.82 11.34 37.61
C ASP A 112 -15.56 9.81 37.47
N ASP A 113 -16.23 8.95 38.23
CA ASP A 113 -15.88 7.52 38.34
C ASP A 113 -15.88 6.78 36.98
N GLU A 114 -16.81 7.07 36.08
CA GLU A 114 -16.81 6.46 34.74
C GLU A 114 -15.68 6.98 33.84
N SER A 115 -15.17 8.19 34.08
CA SER A 115 -13.93 8.68 33.45
C SER A 115 -12.69 8.02 34.05
N LYS A 116 -12.63 7.84 35.38
CA LYS A 116 -11.58 7.04 36.04
C LYS A 116 -11.56 5.60 35.49
N ARG A 117 -12.72 4.98 35.27
CA ARG A 117 -12.84 3.67 34.61
C ARG A 117 -12.36 3.70 33.16
N ARG A 118 -12.81 4.66 32.34
CA ARG A 118 -12.36 4.85 30.95
C ARG A 118 -10.82 4.89 30.87
N MET A 119 -10.17 5.58 31.79
CA MET A 119 -8.70 5.65 31.87
C MET A 119 -8.06 4.29 32.18
N LEU A 120 -8.59 3.52 33.14
CA LEU A 120 -8.09 2.18 33.48
C LEU A 120 -8.30 1.18 32.34
N ASP A 121 -9.44 1.26 31.64
CA ASP A 121 -9.71 0.46 30.45
C ASP A 121 -8.75 0.81 29.29
N GLN A 122 -8.44 2.09 29.08
CA GLN A 122 -7.44 2.52 28.10
C GLN A 122 -6.02 2.04 28.47
N LEU A 123 -5.62 2.15 29.74
CA LEU A 123 -4.33 1.65 30.23
C LEU A 123 -4.21 0.12 30.04
N ARG A 124 -5.28 -0.64 30.26
CA ARG A 124 -5.32 -2.08 29.96
C ARG A 124 -5.15 -2.40 28.47
N ILE A 125 -5.75 -1.59 27.58
CA ILE A 125 -5.57 -1.77 26.12
C ILE A 125 -4.11 -1.49 25.74
N LEU A 126 -3.51 -0.41 26.26
CA LEU A 126 -2.11 -0.05 26.01
C LEU A 126 -1.14 -1.14 26.50
N ASP A 127 -1.42 -1.74 27.67
CA ASP A 127 -0.63 -2.83 28.23
C ASP A 127 -0.73 -4.12 27.39
N ALA A 128 -1.95 -4.55 27.04
CA ALA A 128 -2.16 -5.75 26.22
C ALA A 128 -1.66 -5.61 24.76
N SER A 129 -1.60 -4.39 24.24
CA SER A 129 -1.20 -4.12 22.85
C SER A 129 0.32 -4.20 22.67
N TYR A 130 1.11 -3.67 23.61
CA TYR A 130 2.56 -3.59 23.49
C TYR A 130 3.28 -4.87 23.97
N HIS A 131 4.41 -5.21 23.36
CA HIS A 131 5.16 -6.41 23.74
C HIS A 131 5.82 -6.26 25.12
N GLY A 132 5.37 -7.05 26.10
CA GLY A 132 5.85 -6.98 27.48
C GLY A 132 5.19 -5.90 28.34
N GLY A 133 4.06 -5.35 27.88
CA GLY A 133 3.25 -4.41 28.66
C GLY A 133 3.70 -2.95 28.60
N ILE A 134 2.87 -2.05 29.11
CA ILE A 134 3.16 -0.62 29.23
C ILE A 134 4.38 -0.39 30.15
N ALA A 135 4.62 -1.32 31.08
CA ALA A 135 5.82 -1.36 31.89
C ALA A 135 7.10 -1.64 31.09
N ALA A 136 7.06 -2.42 30.01
CA ALA A 136 8.17 -2.53 29.06
C ALA A 136 8.31 -1.27 28.20
N TYR A 137 7.19 -0.73 27.70
CA TYR A 137 7.17 0.51 26.91
C TYR A 137 7.89 1.67 27.61
N VAL A 138 7.53 1.97 28.86
CA VAL A 138 8.16 3.04 29.65
C VAL A 138 9.65 2.79 29.89
N ARG A 139 10.08 1.53 30.14
CA ARG A 139 11.50 1.19 30.32
C ARG A 139 12.30 1.36 29.03
N ASN A 140 11.77 0.91 27.90
CA ASN A 140 12.37 1.08 26.58
C ASN A 140 12.43 2.57 26.19
N ALA A 141 11.36 3.33 26.49
CA ALA A 141 11.30 4.76 26.28
C ALA A 141 12.37 5.53 27.06
N ARG A 142 12.60 5.22 28.35
CA ARG A 142 13.69 5.81 29.13
C ARG A 142 15.06 5.56 28.49
N LYS A 143 15.31 4.33 28.02
CA LYS A 143 16.54 3.98 27.30
C LYS A 143 16.69 4.79 26.01
N LEU A 144 15.70 4.74 25.11
CA LEU A 144 15.77 5.37 23.79
C LEU A 144 15.82 6.90 23.88
N LEU A 145 15.13 7.51 24.86
CA LEU A 145 15.23 8.95 25.14
C LEU A 145 16.62 9.33 25.66
N GLN A 146 17.22 8.52 26.53
CA GLN A 146 18.59 8.73 26.98
C GLN A 146 19.60 8.63 25.82
N GLU A 147 19.51 7.60 24.98
CA GLU A 147 20.36 7.42 23.80
C GLU A 147 20.20 8.59 22.80
N SER A 148 18.96 9.05 22.58
CA SER A 148 18.63 10.20 21.72
C SER A 148 19.10 11.55 22.31
N ARG A 149 19.10 11.70 23.64
CA ARG A 149 19.66 12.85 24.34
C ARG A 149 21.17 12.90 24.20
N ASP A 150 21.84 11.80 24.52
CA ASP A 150 23.30 11.68 24.54
C ASP A 150 23.90 11.67 23.13
N GLY A 151 23.08 11.43 22.09
CA GLY A 151 23.47 11.51 20.69
C GLY A 151 24.07 10.20 20.14
N ILE A 152 23.78 9.08 20.79
CA ILE A 152 24.28 7.76 20.41
C ILE A 152 23.76 7.40 19.01
N ASN A 153 24.69 7.12 18.09
CA ASN A 153 24.35 6.71 16.73
C ASN A 153 24.24 5.17 16.68
N PRO A 154 23.09 4.58 16.30
CA PRO A 154 22.93 3.13 16.24
C PRO A 154 23.86 2.45 15.21
N PHE A 155 24.48 3.23 14.31
CA PHE A 155 25.44 2.78 13.32
C PHE A 155 26.90 3.19 13.64
N GLU A 156 27.19 3.61 14.87
CA GLU A 156 28.57 3.86 15.31
C GLU A 156 29.44 2.60 15.22
N GLY A 157 30.70 2.78 14.80
CA GLY A 157 31.65 1.70 14.59
C GLY A 157 31.44 0.86 13.32
N TYR A 158 30.35 1.06 12.57
CA TYR A 158 30.19 0.46 11.23
C TYR A 158 30.81 1.34 10.14
N VAL A 159 31.36 0.69 9.12
CA VAL A 159 31.71 1.29 7.83
C VAL A 159 30.61 0.94 6.82
N PRO A 160 29.98 1.91 6.13
CA PRO A 160 28.99 1.66 5.09
C PRO A 160 29.65 1.34 3.74
N SER A 161 29.00 0.48 2.96
CA SER A 161 29.31 0.19 1.56
C SER A 161 28.01 -0.06 0.78
N VAL A 162 28.05 0.02 -0.55
CA VAL A 162 26.92 -0.41 -1.38
C VAL A 162 26.75 -1.94 -1.24
N PRO A 163 25.55 -2.49 -0.99
CA PRO A 163 25.34 -3.93 -0.92
C PRO A 163 25.50 -4.63 -2.28
N THR A 164 25.47 -5.97 -2.26
CA THR A 164 25.17 -6.74 -3.47
C THR A 164 23.66 -6.77 -3.70
N GLY A 165 23.23 -6.49 -4.92
CA GLY A 165 21.83 -6.45 -5.35
C GLY A 165 21.74 -6.34 -6.87
N ALA A 166 20.53 -6.20 -7.41
CA ALA A 166 20.30 -6.01 -8.84
C ALA A 166 20.03 -4.53 -9.16
N THR A 167 20.43 -4.08 -10.34
CA THR A 167 20.11 -2.73 -10.87
C THR A 167 19.69 -2.87 -12.33
N LEU A 168 18.41 -2.74 -12.60
CA LEU A 168 17.77 -3.07 -13.88
C LEU A 168 17.43 -1.81 -14.68
N ASP A 169 17.69 -1.85 -15.98
CA ASP A 169 17.06 -0.94 -16.94
C ASP A 169 15.67 -1.46 -17.28
N PHE A 170 14.64 -0.63 -17.09
CA PHE A 170 13.26 -0.93 -17.49
C PHE A 170 13.18 -1.31 -18.97
N ALA A 171 12.28 -2.23 -19.31
CA ALA A 171 12.10 -2.81 -20.66
C ALA A 171 13.35 -3.48 -21.30
N SER A 172 14.49 -3.55 -20.62
CA SER A 172 15.64 -4.36 -21.05
C SER A 172 15.31 -5.85 -21.08
N LEU A 173 16.12 -6.63 -21.80
CA LEU A 173 15.95 -8.08 -21.87
C LEU A 173 16.04 -8.72 -20.46
N GLU A 174 16.99 -8.30 -19.64
CA GLU A 174 17.15 -8.77 -18.25
C GLU A 174 15.94 -8.38 -17.37
N PHE A 175 15.41 -7.16 -17.52
CA PHE A 175 14.19 -6.76 -16.82
C PHE A 175 12.99 -7.61 -17.21
N MET A 176 12.74 -7.82 -18.51
CA MET A 176 11.60 -8.63 -18.98
C MET A 176 11.75 -10.12 -18.60
N GLU A 177 12.98 -10.64 -18.57
CA GLU A 177 13.28 -11.99 -18.08
C GLU A 177 12.93 -12.12 -16.58
N LEU A 178 13.40 -11.19 -15.75
CA LEU A 178 13.14 -11.18 -14.30
C LEU A 178 11.68 -10.86 -13.95
N GLU A 179 11.01 -9.99 -14.71
CA GLU A 179 9.57 -9.76 -14.62
C GLU A 179 8.78 -11.04 -14.96
N GLY A 180 9.22 -11.79 -15.98
CA GLY A 180 8.67 -13.10 -16.33
C GLY A 180 8.91 -14.18 -15.26
N GLU A 181 10.05 -14.15 -14.56
CA GLU A 181 10.24 -14.98 -13.36
C GLU A 181 9.30 -14.57 -12.24
N GLY A 182 9.24 -13.27 -11.93
CA GLY A 182 8.35 -12.71 -10.91
C GLY A 182 6.87 -13.01 -11.15
N LEU A 183 6.40 -12.99 -12.40
CA LEU A 183 5.02 -13.32 -12.76
C LEU A 183 4.65 -14.76 -12.41
N ARG A 184 5.59 -15.72 -12.53
CA ARG A 184 5.40 -17.11 -12.07
C ARG A 184 5.37 -17.18 -10.53
N GLU A 185 6.33 -16.53 -9.88
CA GLU A 185 6.49 -16.55 -8.42
C GLU A 185 5.35 -15.80 -7.69
N ALA A 186 4.71 -14.83 -8.35
CA ALA A 186 3.54 -14.10 -7.85
C ALA A 186 2.33 -15.04 -7.63
N GLY A 187 2.23 -16.12 -8.42
CA GLY A 187 1.28 -17.21 -8.18
C GLY A 187 1.52 -18.01 -6.88
N HIS A 188 2.55 -17.66 -6.12
CA HIS A 188 2.92 -18.20 -4.81
C HIS A 188 3.18 -17.09 -3.76
N ALA A 189 2.66 -15.88 -3.98
CA ALA A 189 2.83 -14.74 -3.08
C ALA A 189 1.57 -14.41 -2.25
N ALA A 190 1.79 -13.95 -1.02
CA ALA A 190 0.83 -13.15 -0.25
C ALA A 190 1.14 -11.65 -0.41
N PHE A 191 0.13 -10.80 -0.22
CA PHE A 191 0.23 -9.35 -0.40
C PHE A 191 -0.09 -8.62 0.90
N VAL A 192 0.65 -7.54 1.20
CA VAL A 192 0.48 -6.75 2.43
C VAL A 192 0.51 -5.25 2.10
N LEU A 193 -0.64 -4.60 2.20
CA LEU A 193 -0.80 -3.15 2.05
C LEU A 193 -0.70 -2.47 3.42
N VAL A 194 0.16 -1.45 3.54
CA VAL A 194 0.19 -0.55 4.70
C VAL A 194 -0.66 0.69 4.41
N ALA A 195 -1.78 0.83 5.13
CA ALA A 195 -2.81 1.87 4.92
C ALA A 195 -3.33 2.49 6.24
N GLY A 196 -2.44 2.67 7.23
CA GLY A 196 -2.78 3.27 8.53
C GLY A 196 -2.88 4.81 8.56
N GLY A 197 -2.76 5.49 7.41
CA GLY A 197 -2.66 6.95 7.33
C GLY A 197 -3.83 7.64 6.60
N LEU A 198 -4.30 8.76 7.17
CA LEU A 198 -5.20 9.71 6.53
C LEU A 198 -4.48 10.59 5.49
N GLY A 199 -5.26 11.25 4.65
CA GLY A 199 -4.77 12.17 3.61
C GLY A 199 -4.42 13.58 4.07
N GLU A 200 -4.59 13.94 5.36
CA GLU A 200 -4.68 15.33 5.83
C GLU A 200 -3.52 16.23 5.34
N ARG A 201 -2.29 15.72 5.33
CA ARG A 201 -1.09 16.45 4.86
C ARG A 201 -1.04 16.71 3.35
N LEU A 202 -1.95 16.12 2.58
CA LEU A 202 -2.16 16.42 1.17
C LEU A 202 -3.12 17.60 0.99
N GLY A 203 -3.99 17.86 1.98
CA GLY A 203 -5.26 18.57 1.78
C GLY A 203 -6.44 17.61 1.50
N TYR A 204 -6.42 16.39 2.04
CA TYR A 204 -7.48 15.39 1.85
C TYR A 204 -7.96 14.80 3.19
N SER A 205 -9.26 14.90 3.51
CA SER A 205 -9.86 14.43 4.76
C SER A 205 -10.14 12.92 4.80
N GLY A 206 -10.14 12.26 3.63
CA GLY A 206 -10.37 10.82 3.47
C GLY A 206 -9.19 9.91 3.83
N ILE A 207 -9.41 8.61 3.69
CA ILE A 207 -8.30 7.63 3.70
C ILE A 207 -7.56 7.69 2.37
N LYS A 208 -6.23 7.75 2.39
CA LYS A 208 -5.43 7.88 1.16
C LYS A 208 -5.74 6.82 0.09
N VAL A 209 -6.06 5.59 0.49
CA VAL A 209 -6.32 4.48 -0.43
C VAL A 209 -7.67 4.59 -1.17
N ALA A 210 -8.52 5.55 -0.78
CA ALA A 210 -9.71 5.96 -1.50
C ALA A 210 -9.43 6.96 -2.64
N LEU A 211 -8.29 7.67 -2.61
CA LEU A 211 -7.94 8.64 -3.64
C LEU A 211 -7.89 7.97 -5.03
N PRO A 212 -8.46 8.60 -6.08
CA PRO A 212 -8.23 8.19 -7.45
C PRO A 212 -6.74 8.27 -7.78
N CYS A 213 -6.12 7.17 -8.21
CA CYS A 213 -4.73 7.19 -8.64
C CYS A 213 -4.54 8.01 -9.93
N GLU A 214 -5.58 8.06 -10.75
CA GLU A 214 -5.70 8.89 -11.95
C GLU A 214 -7.17 9.31 -12.15
N SER A 215 -7.44 10.30 -13.01
CA SER A 215 -8.77 10.88 -13.20
C SER A 215 -9.47 10.45 -14.50
N ALA A 216 -8.83 9.64 -15.35
CA ALA A 216 -9.43 9.15 -16.59
C ALA A 216 -10.39 7.96 -16.34
N THR A 217 -10.02 7.02 -15.46
CA THR A 217 -10.92 5.95 -14.97
C THR A 217 -11.43 6.19 -13.55
N CYS A 218 -10.82 7.13 -12.81
CA CYS A 218 -11.12 7.44 -11.41
C CYS A 218 -10.91 6.25 -10.46
N THR A 219 -10.02 5.30 -10.82
CA THR A 219 -9.79 4.09 -10.02
C THR A 219 -9.11 4.45 -8.69
N PRO A 220 -9.68 4.08 -7.52
CA PRO A 220 -9.02 4.27 -6.23
C PRO A 220 -7.72 3.46 -6.12
N PHE A 221 -6.72 3.94 -5.39
CA PHE A 221 -5.48 3.17 -5.13
C PHE A 221 -5.76 1.74 -4.64
N LEU A 222 -6.73 1.55 -3.72
CA LEU A 222 -7.12 0.22 -3.26
C LEU A 222 -7.67 -0.67 -4.39
N GLY A 223 -8.47 -0.09 -5.29
CA GLY A 223 -9.01 -0.79 -6.46
C GLY A 223 -7.92 -1.19 -7.46
N LEU A 224 -6.97 -0.29 -7.72
CA LEU A 224 -5.80 -0.59 -8.56
C LEU A 224 -4.97 -1.75 -8.00
N TYR A 225 -4.74 -1.78 -6.69
CA TYR A 225 -3.97 -2.83 -6.02
C TYR A 225 -4.71 -4.18 -6.03
N ILE A 226 -6.01 -4.19 -5.75
CA ILE A 226 -6.83 -5.40 -5.83
C ILE A 226 -6.90 -5.93 -7.28
N ALA A 227 -7.18 -5.06 -8.26
CA ALA A 227 -7.18 -5.44 -9.68
C ALA A 227 -5.83 -5.99 -10.15
N SER A 228 -4.71 -5.48 -9.60
CA SER A 228 -3.36 -6.01 -9.86
C SER A 228 -3.17 -7.41 -9.30
N ILE A 229 -3.59 -7.68 -8.05
CA ILE A 229 -3.50 -9.01 -7.44
C ILE A 229 -4.41 -10.00 -8.17
N LEU A 230 -5.62 -9.59 -8.58
CA LEU A 230 -6.54 -10.41 -9.37
C LEU A 230 -6.00 -10.74 -10.77
N ALA A 231 -5.30 -9.79 -11.41
CA ALA A 231 -4.62 -10.06 -12.68
C ALA A 231 -3.52 -11.13 -12.52
N LEU A 232 -2.72 -11.04 -11.45
CA LEU A 232 -1.69 -12.03 -11.13
C LEU A 232 -2.29 -13.40 -10.78
N GLN A 233 -3.38 -13.43 -10.01
CA GLN A 233 -4.16 -14.63 -9.70
C GLN A 233 -4.67 -15.32 -10.98
N ALA A 234 -5.14 -14.56 -11.96
CA ALA A 234 -5.54 -15.11 -13.25
C ALA A 234 -4.36 -15.67 -14.07
N ARG A 235 -3.17 -15.04 -14.02
CA ARG A 235 -1.97 -15.53 -14.73
C ARG A 235 -1.29 -16.71 -14.04
N ALA A 236 -1.51 -16.90 -12.74
CA ALA A 236 -0.99 -18.06 -11.99
C ALA A 236 -1.54 -19.39 -12.52
N GLY A 237 -2.73 -19.41 -13.14
CA GLY A 237 -3.32 -20.55 -13.86
C GLY A 237 -3.65 -21.79 -13.01
N ASN A 238 -3.26 -21.81 -11.75
CA ASN A 238 -3.32 -22.95 -10.83
C ASN A 238 -4.58 -22.95 -9.93
N GLY A 239 -5.51 -22.01 -10.15
CA GLY A 239 -6.73 -21.84 -9.35
C GLY A 239 -6.49 -21.32 -7.92
N ARG A 240 -5.26 -20.94 -7.55
CA ARG A 240 -4.93 -20.43 -6.22
C ARG A 240 -5.41 -19.00 -6.04
N ARG A 241 -6.17 -18.76 -4.99
CA ARG A 241 -6.58 -17.43 -4.53
C ARG A 241 -5.40 -16.76 -3.81
N LEU A 242 -5.02 -15.56 -4.22
CA LEU A 242 -3.88 -14.81 -3.68
C LEU A 242 -4.37 -13.87 -2.56
N PRO A 243 -3.87 -14.01 -1.31
CA PRO A 243 -4.42 -13.28 -0.17
C PRO A 243 -3.82 -11.86 -0.05
N LEU A 244 -4.63 -10.93 0.44
CA LEU A 244 -4.26 -9.54 0.74
C LEU A 244 -4.52 -9.20 2.21
N ALA A 245 -3.47 -8.97 2.99
CA ALA A 245 -3.62 -8.28 4.27
C ALA A 245 -3.56 -6.76 4.06
N ILE A 246 -4.39 -6.01 4.78
CA ILE A 246 -4.34 -4.54 4.81
C ILE A 246 -4.16 -4.10 6.26
N MET A 247 -3.02 -3.48 6.58
CA MET A 247 -2.82 -2.88 7.89
C MET A 247 -3.48 -1.50 7.94
N THR A 248 -4.40 -1.31 8.88
CA THR A 248 -5.17 -0.08 9.10
C THR A 248 -4.90 0.49 10.50
N SER A 249 -5.26 1.73 10.76
CA SER A 249 -5.33 2.32 12.12
C SER A 249 -6.80 2.45 12.56
N ASP A 250 -7.07 2.92 13.78
CA ASP A 250 -8.44 3.31 14.19
C ASP A 250 -9.07 4.26 13.17
N ASP A 251 -8.27 5.21 12.69
CA ASP A 251 -8.67 6.34 11.86
C ASP A 251 -8.93 5.90 10.40
N THR A 252 -8.43 4.73 9.99
CA THR A 252 -8.63 4.18 8.62
C THR A 252 -9.43 2.88 8.56
N HIS A 253 -9.60 2.11 9.64
CA HIS A 253 -10.18 0.77 9.58
C HIS A 253 -11.63 0.74 9.08
N GLY A 254 -12.53 1.50 9.71
CA GLY A 254 -13.94 1.55 9.33
C GLY A 254 -14.15 2.05 7.90
N ARG A 255 -13.50 3.16 7.56
CA ARG A 255 -13.52 3.76 6.21
C ARG A 255 -12.96 2.81 5.13
N THR A 256 -11.97 1.98 5.47
CA THR A 256 -11.41 0.96 4.54
C THR A 256 -12.40 -0.18 4.31
N LEU A 257 -13.06 -0.67 5.36
CA LEU A 257 -14.09 -1.70 5.26
C LEU A 257 -15.33 -1.20 4.48
N GLU A 258 -15.69 0.07 4.66
CA GLU A 258 -16.73 0.74 3.88
C GLU A 258 -16.36 0.85 2.40
N LEU A 259 -15.16 1.38 2.09
CA LEU A 259 -14.64 1.51 0.71
C LEU A 259 -14.65 0.16 -0.02
N LEU A 260 -14.22 -0.91 0.66
CA LEU A 260 -14.27 -2.27 0.12
C LEU A 260 -15.71 -2.69 -0.19
N ARG A 261 -16.63 -2.60 0.77
CA ARG A 261 -18.04 -3.02 0.62
C ARG A 261 -18.77 -2.23 -0.45
N LYS A 262 -18.60 -0.90 -0.49
CA LYS A 262 -19.19 0.01 -1.47
C LYS A 262 -18.80 -0.34 -2.92
N ASN A 263 -17.63 -0.94 -3.11
CA ASN A 263 -17.11 -1.36 -4.43
C ASN A 263 -17.17 -2.88 -4.65
N ASN A 264 -17.97 -3.62 -3.87
CA ASN A 264 -18.06 -5.10 -3.92
C ASN A 264 -16.67 -5.78 -3.90
N TYR A 265 -15.84 -5.36 -2.94
CA TYR A 265 -14.45 -5.77 -2.75
C TYR A 265 -13.57 -5.65 -4.03
N PHE A 266 -13.94 -4.76 -4.95
CA PHE A 266 -13.33 -4.57 -6.27
C PHE A 266 -13.21 -5.87 -7.10
N GLY A 267 -14.13 -6.81 -6.89
CA GLY A 267 -14.15 -8.12 -7.56
C GLY A 267 -13.20 -9.18 -6.97
N MET A 268 -12.56 -8.91 -5.83
CA MET A 268 -11.89 -9.92 -5.01
C MET A 268 -12.87 -10.49 -4.00
N ASP A 269 -12.77 -11.79 -3.71
CA ASP A 269 -13.64 -12.41 -2.70
C ASP A 269 -13.31 -11.88 -1.28
N GLU A 270 -14.33 -11.68 -0.44
CA GLU A 270 -14.20 -11.08 0.90
C GLU A 270 -13.20 -11.83 1.80
N ASP A 271 -13.15 -13.17 1.74
CA ASP A 271 -12.24 -14.01 2.52
C ASP A 271 -10.80 -14.10 1.97
N GLN A 272 -10.51 -13.47 0.81
CA GLN A 272 -9.13 -13.21 0.40
C GLN A 272 -8.51 -12.01 1.13
N ILE A 273 -9.31 -11.14 1.74
CA ILE A 273 -8.87 -9.88 2.35
C ILE A 273 -8.88 -10.01 3.88
N THR A 274 -7.81 -9.57 4.54
CA THR A 274 -7.72 -9.53 6.01
C THR A 274 -7.30 -8.16 6.49
N LEU A 275 -8.19 -7.46 7.20
CA LEU A 275 -7.86 -6.18 7.83
C LEU A 275 -7.13 -6.42 9.17
N LEU A 276 -5.92 -5.88 9.30
CA LEU A 276 -5.10 -5.95 10.51
C LEU A 276 -5.03 -4.54 11.12
N LYS A 277 -5.88 -4.24 12.11
CA LYS A 277 -5.83 -2.94 12.80
C LYS A 277 -4.61 -2.87 13.71
N GLN A 278 -3.76 -1.86 13.53
CA GLN A 278 -2.73 -1.50 14.50
C GLN A 278 -3.35 -0.69 15.65
N GLU A 279 -2.81 -0.85 16.85
CA GLU A 279 -3.20 -0.08 18.03
C GLU A 279 -2.28 1.14 18.21
N LYS A 280 -2.76 2.17 18.89
CA LYS A 280 -1.95 3.37 19.20
C LYS A 280 -1.13 3.14 20.48
N VAL A 281 0.06 3.75 20.57
CA VAL A 281 0.92 3.71 21.76
C VAL A 281 0.85 5.01 22.55
N ALA A 282 1.12 4.93 23.86
CA ALA A 282 1.07 6.07 24.77
C ALA A 282 2.12 7.13 24.42
N CYS A 283 1.73 8.40 24.47
CA CYS A 283 2.65 9.51 24.29
C CYS A 283 3.44 9.79 25.58
N LEU A 284 4.57 10.46 25.41
CA LEU A 284 5.56 10.77 26.44
C LEU A 284 5.74 12.28 26.50
N ILE A 285 5.63 12.87 27.70
CA ILE A 285 5.68 14.33 27.89
C ILE A 285 7.10 14.86 28.15
N ASP A 286 8.02 14.01 28.63
CA ASP A 286 9.39 14.40 28.98
C ASP A 286 10.44 13.27 28.81
N ASN A 287 11.69 13.61 29.13
CA ASN A 287 12.85 12.71 29.14
C ASN A 287 12.79 11.61 30.22
N ALA A 288 11.95 11.75 31.25
CA ALA A 288 11.74 10.71 32.25
C ALA A 288 10.69 9.67 31.79
N ALA A 289 10.18 9.80 30.57
CA ALA A 289 9.14 8.96 29.98
C ALA A 289 7.85 8.94 30.82
N HIS A 290 7.48 10.06 31.44
CA HIS A 290 6.14 10.21 31.99
C HIS A 290 5.11 10.19 30.86
N LEU A 291 4.06 9.37 31.00
CA LEU A 291 3.00 9.27 30.01
C LEU A 291 2.20 10.58 29.94
N ALA A 292 1.93 11.06 28.73
CA ALA A 292 1.17 12.28 28.51
C ALA A 292 -0.34 12.03 28.66
N LEU A 293 -1.03 12.95 29.34
CA LEU A 293 -2.49 13.05 29.33
C LEU A 293 -2.95 13.97 28.19
N GLU A 294 -4.20 13.85 27.76
CA GLU A 294 -4.78 14.82 26.83
C GLU A 294 -5.02 16.17 27.53
N PRO A 295 -4.65 17.32 26.92
CA PRO A 295 -4.82 18.64 27.55
C PRO A 295 -6.26 19.01 27.93
N THR A 296 -7.26 18.35 27.33
CA THR A 296 -8.70 18.57 27.53
C THR A 296 -9.39 17.45 28.30
N ASP A 297 -8.74 16.31 28.56
CA ASP A 297 -9.27 15.22 29.39
C ASP A 297 -8.15 14.59 30.23
N ARG A 298 -8.13 14.93 31.52
CA ARG A 298 -7.21 14.36 32.52
C ARG A 298 -7.36 12.85 32.74
N PHE A 299 -8.45 12.26 32.26
CA PHE A 299 -8.73 10.82 32.32
C PHE A 299 -8.49 10.11 30.97
N SER A 300 -7.80 10.77 30.03
CA SER A 300 -7.35 10.18 28.78
C SER A 300 -5.83 10.26 28.68
N VAL A 301 -5.17 9.12 28.48
CA VAL A 301 -3.77 9.06 28.06
C VAL A 301 -3.71 9.44 26.58
N GLN A 302 -2.87 10.41 26.23
CA GLN A 302 -2.67 10.80 24.84
C GLN A 302 -1.95 9.69 24.08
N THR A 303 -2.44 9.32 22.88
CA THR A 303 -1.89 8.21 22.09
C THR A 303 -1.59 8.61 20.64
N LYS A 304 -0.62 7.94 20.01
CA LYS A 304 -0.24 8.14 18.61
C LYS A 304 0.10 6.79 17.95
N PRO A 305 0.00 6.66 16.62
CA PRO A 305 0.48 5.48 15.91
C PRO A 305 1.97 5.20 16.18
N HIS A 306 2.27 3.92 16.42
CA HIS A 306 3.60 3.38 16.71
C HIS A 306 4.50 3.30 15.45
N GLY A 307 3.95 3.59 14.27
CA GLY A 307 4.63 3.43 12.98
C GLY A 307 4.22 2.15 12.27
N HIS A 308 4.80 1.90 11.10
CA HIS A 308 4.36 0.80 10.22
C HIS A 308 5.13 -0.50 10.46
N GLY A 309 6.08 -0.54 11.39
CA GLY A 309 6.72 -1.79 11.84
C GLY A 309 5.75 -2.74 12.57
N ASP A 310 4.62 -2.25 13.08
CA ASP A 310 3.56 -3.07 13.68
C ASP A 310 3.06 -4.19 12.78
N VAL A 311 3.18 -4.05 11.45
CA VAL A 311 2.73 -5.04 10.47
C VAL A 311 3.33 -6.43 10.73
N HIS A 312 4.58 -6.49 11.20
CA HIS A 312 5.27 -7.74 11.52
C HIS A 312 4.71 -8.37 12.81
N MET A 313 4.44 -7.57 13.84
CA MET A 313 3.78 -8.02 15.08
C MET A 313 2.34 -8.47 14.82
N LEU A 314 1.59 -7.77 13.97
CA LEU A 314 0.21 -8.13 13.61
C LEU A 314 0.16 -9.44 12.82
N LEU A 315 1.06 -9.64 11.86
CA LEU A 315 1.22 -10.90 11.11
C LEU A 315 1.66 -12.07 11.99
N ALA A 316 2.42 -11.81 13.07
CA ALA A 316 2.78 -12.80 14.08
C ALA A 316 1.62 -13.13 15.02
N LYS A 317 1.02 -12.12 15.67
CA LYS A 317 -0.09 -12.27 16.65
C LYS A 317 -1.35 -12.90 16.03
N SER A 318 -1.65 -12.62 14.76
CA SER A 318 -2.78 -13.23 14.02
C SER A 318 -2.50 -14.65 13.52
N GLY A 319 -1.23 -15.08 13.48
CA GLY A 319 -0.83 -16.33 12.82
C GLY A 319 -0.92 -16.32 11.29
N LEU A 320 -1.36 -15.21 10.67
CA LEU A 320 -1.68 -15.14 9.24
C LEU A 320 -0.49 -15.48 8.33
N ALA A 321 0.71 -15.02 8.67
CA ALA A 321 1.91 -15.37 7.91
C ALA A 321 2.27 -16.87 8.02
N ALA A 322 1.97 -17.51 9.15
CA ALA A 322 2.16 -18.95 9.32
C ALA A 322 1.12 -19.76 8.52
N GLN A 323 -0.14 -19.30 8.48
CA GLN A 323 -1.18 -19.87 7.62
C GLN A 323 -0.80 -19.79 6.13
N TRP A 324 -0.24 -18.65 5.68
CA TRP A 324 0.24 -18.49 4.31
C TRP A 324 1.34 -19.51 3.97
N LEU A 325 2.35 -19.68 4.82
CA LEU A 325 3.39 -20.69 4.63
C LEU A 325 2.82 -22.12 4.63
N GLN A 326 1.90 -22.44 5.54
CA GLN A 326 1.22 -23.75 5.60
C GLN A 326 0.38 -24.04 4.35
N SER A 327 -0.20 -23.01 3.72
CA SER A 327 -0.93 -23.14 2.44
C SER A 327 -0.02 -23.32 1.21
N GLY A 328 1.31 -23.31 1.39
CA GLY A 328 2.28 -23.43 0.30
C GLY A 328 2.49 -22.15 -0.51
N LEU A 329 2.37 -20.98 0.13
CA LEU A 329 2.90 -19.72 -0.41
C LEU A 329 4.40 -19.61 -0.04
N THR A 330 5.19 -19.06 -0.96
CA THR A 330 6.65 -18.92 -0.85
C THR A 330 7.06 -17.51 -0.41
N TRP A 331 6.28 -16.50 -0.83
CA TRP A 331 6.66 -15.09 -0.75
C TRP A 331 5.59 -14.26 -0.03
N VAL A 332 5.99 -13.14 0.56
CA VAL A 332 5.10 -12.08 1.02
C VAL A 332 5.64 -10.72 0.57
N CYS A 333 4.77 -9.95 -0.08
CA CYS A 333 5.10 -8.68 -0.74
C CYS A 333 4.43 -7.51 0.00
N PHE A 334 5.22 -6.65 0.63
CA PHE A 334 4.77 -5.46 1.34
C PHE A 334 4.81 -4.24 0.43
N PHE A 335 3.77 -3.41 0.46
CA PHE A 335 3.68 -2.16 -0.30
C PHE A 335 2.98 -1.03 0.48
N GLN A 336 3.02 0.18 -0.07
CA GLN A 336 2.57 1.42 0.59
C GLN A 336 1.28 1.98 -0.03
N ASP A 337 0.69 2.96 0.65
CA ASP A 337 -0.66 3.49 0.40
C ASP A 337 -0.91 4.15 -0.96
N THR A 338 0.05 4.90 -1.53
CA THR A 338 -0.21 5.78 -2.71
C THR A 338 0.83 5.74 -3.83
N ASN A 339 1.56 4.63 -4.04
CA ASN A 339 2.43 4.46 -5.22
C ASN A 339 1.72 3.60 -6.28
N ALA A 340 1.20 4.19 -7.35
CA ALA A 340 0.45 3.46 -8.38
C ALA A 340 1.34 2.51 -9.20
N LEU A 341 2.63 2.85 -9.35
CA LEU A 341 3.56 2.19 -10.27
C LEU A 341 4.20 0.91 -9.71
N VAL A 342 3.88 0.55 -8.46
CA VAL A 342 4.58 -0.50 -7.71
C VAL A 342 4.58 -1.87 -8.40
N PHE A 343 3.47 -2.31 -8.98
CA PHE A 343 3.29 -3.73 -9.35
C PHE A 343 4.24 -4.23 -10.46
N ARG A 344 4.53 -3.44 -11.51
CA ARG A 344 5.49 -3.86 -12.56
C ARG A 344 6.90 -4.06 -11.99
N ALA A 345 7.35 -3.10 -11.18
CA ALA A 345 8.67 -3.13 -10.54
C ALA A 345 8.78 -4.22 -9.45
N LEU A 346 7.68 -4.47 -8.73
CA LEU A 346 7.56 -5.54 -7.74
C LEU A 346 7.72 -6.93 -8.36
N LEU A 347 7.19 -7.17 -9.57
CA LEU A 347 7.42 -8.43 -10.29
C LEU A 347 8.91 -8.63 -10.59
N ALA A 348 9.59 -7.64 -11.17
CA ALA A 348 11.02 -7.75 -11.46
C ALA A 348 11.85 -8.03 -10.18
N ALA A 349 11.53 -7.37 -9.06
CA ALA A 349 12.16 -7.64 -7.77
C ALA A 349 11.80 -9.01 -7.18
N LEU A 350 10.60 -9.53 -7.42
CA LEU A 350 10.21 -10.88 -7.00
C LEU A 350 11.01 -11.95 -7.78
N GLY A 351 11.21 -11.75 -9.09
CA GLY A 351 12.13 -12.56 -9.89
C GLY A 351 13.56 -12.53 -9.38
N VAL A 352 14.10 -11.33 -9.11
CA VAL A 352 15.43 -11.17 -8.47
C VAL A 352 15.52 -11.90 -7.13
N SER A 353 14.45 -11.86 -6.32
CA SER A 353 14.38 -12.54 -5.00
C SER A 353 14.47 -14.05 -5.15
N ALA A 354 13.73 -14.63 -6.09
CA ALA A 354 13.76 -16.06 -6.37
C ALA A 354 15.14 -16.49 -6.94
N ARG A 355 15.64 -15.78 -7.96
CA ARG A 355 16.92 -16.05 -8.64
C ARG A 355 18.12 -16.03 -7.69
N ASN A 356 18.16 -15.08 -6.75
CA ASN A 356 19.24 -14.98 -5.76
C ASN A 356 18.98 -15.79 -4.47
N ASN A 357 17.75 -16.30 -4.32
CA ASN A 357 17.21 -16.89 -3.09
C ASN A 357 17.43 -15.94 -1.90
N PHE A 358 16.93 -14.70 -2.01
CA PHE A 358 16.93 -13.70 -0.93
C PHE A 358 15.88 -14.04 0.13
N ASP A 359 16.20 -13.78 1.40
CA ASP A 359 15.27 -13.84 2.52
C ASP A 359 14.46 -12.53 2.64
N MET A 360 15.08 -11.41 2.26
CA MET A 360 14.47 -10.10 2.10
C MET A 360 15.12 -9.33 0.94
N ASN A 361 14.31 -8.68 0.11
CA ASN A 361 14.75 -7.83 -1.00
C ASN A 361 13.97 -6.50 -0.96
N SER A 362 14.68 -5.39 -0.81
CA SER A 362 14.08 -4.05 -0.87
C SER A 362 14.05 -3.51 -2.30
N LEU A 363 12.89 -3.11 -2.79
CA LEU A 363 12.76 -2.39 -4.04
C LEU A 363 13.30 -0.96 -3.87
N ALA A 364 14.06 -0.49 -4.84
CA ALA A 364 14.80 0.77 -4.78
C ALA A 364 14.81 1.54 -6.11
N VAL A 365 15.21 2.80 -6.05
CA VAL A 365 15.42 3.70 -7.21
C VAL A 365 16.71 4.51 -7.04
N PRO A 366 17.29 5.09 -8.11
CA PRO A 366 18.30 6.13 -7.99
C PRO A 366 17.75 7.34 -7.23
N ARG A 367 18.37 7.70 -6.11
CA ARG A 367 18.05 8.88 -5.29
C ARG A 367 19.11 9.97 -5.44
N LYS A 368 18.76 11.23 -5.29
CA LYS A 368 19.74 12.31 -5.14
C LYS A 368 20.39 12.23 -3.76
N ALA A 369 21.66 12.62 -3.68
CA ALA A 369 22.34 12.76 -2.40
C ALA A 369 21.58 13.74 -1.49
N ARG A 370 21.42 13.35 -0.22
CA ARG A 370 20.63 14.05 0.82
C ARG A 370 19.13 14.20 0.54
N GLU A 371 18.60 13.54 -0.49
CA GLU A 371 17.16 13.40 -0.69
C GLU A 371 16.53 12.71 0.53
N ALA A 372 15.30 13.11 0.89
CA ALA A 372 14.53 12.62 2.04
C ALA A 372 13.93 11.22 1.79
N ILE A 373 14.79 10.29 1.40
CA ILE A 373 14.54 8.86 1.17
C ILE A 373 15.74 8.10 1.76
N GLY A 374 15.47 7.17 2.68
CA GLY A 374 16.49 6.28 3.24
C GLY A 374 17.19 5.44 2.18
N ALA A 375 18.46 5.10 2.41
CA ALA A 375 19.28 4.41 1.42
C ALA A 375 19.62 2.98 1.86
N ILE A 376 19.59 2.02 0.94
CA ILE A 376 20.03 0.65 1.24
C ILE A 376 21.56 0.62 1.29
N THR A 377 22.09 0.27 2.45
CA THR A 377 23.53 0.17 2.73
C THR A 377 23.86 -1.25 3.19
N ARG A 378 25.13 -1.63 3.03
CA ARG A 378 25.74 -2.74 3.76
C ARG A 378 26.69 -2.16 4.79
N LEU A 379 26.39 -2.39 6.05
CA LEU A 379 27.17 -1.97 7.20
C LEU A 379 28.09 -3.12 7.64
N THR A 380 29.37 -2.82 7.85
CA THR A 380 30.36 -3.81 8.33
C THR A 380 31.27 -3.19 9.39
N ARG A 381 31.54 -3.88 10.49
CA ARG A 381 32.57 -3.45 11.45
C ARG A 381 33.99 -3.79 10.96
N PRO A 382 35.04 -3.07 11.39
CA PRO A 382 36.42 -3.34 10.98
C PRO A 382 36.97 -4.74 11.33
N ASP A 383 36.37 -5.42 12.32
CA ASP A 383 36.68 -6.80 12.70
C ASP A 383 35.92 -7.85 11.88
N GLY A 384 35.06 -7.41 10.94
CA GLY A 384 34.18 -8.26 10.15
C GLY A 384 32.94 -8.77 10.89
N SER A 385 32.71 -8.36 12.15
CA SER A 385 31.58 -8.83 12.96
C SER A 385 30.24 -8.23 12.52
N ALA A 386 29.18 -9.03 12.68
CA ALA A 386 27.77 -8.66 12.46
C ALA A 386 27.52 -7.76 11.23
N PRO A 387 27.85 -8.22 9.99
CA PRO A 387 27.50 -7.49 8.78
C PRO A 387 25.97 -7.38 8.64
N LEU A 388 25.48 -6.19 8.31
CA LEU A 388 24.05 -5.89 8.23
C LEU A 388 23.75 -5.14 6.93
N THR A 389 22.91 -5.69 6.05
CA THR A 389 22.35 -4.96 4.91
C THR A 389 20.99 -4.40 5.30
N ILE A 390 20.82 -3.08 5.24
CA ILE A 390 19.64 -2.39 5.77
C ILE A 390 19.44 -1.01 5.14
N ASN A 391 18.21 -0.51 5.20
CA ASN A 391 17.90 0.90 5.04
C ASN A 391 18.52 1.74 6.17
N VAL A 392 19.35 2.73 5.81
CA VAL A 392 19.81 3.79 6.72
C VAL A 392 19.09 5.07 6.33
N GLU A 393 18.39 5.70 7.28
CA GLU A 393 17.64 6.91 6.99
C GLU A 393 18.55 8.08 6.59
N TYR A 394 18.06 8.95 5.71
CA TYR A 394 18.85 10.03 5.09
C TYR A 394 19.53 10.97 6.11
N ASN A 395 18.90 11.17 7.26
CA ASN A 395 19.41 11.97 8.39
C ASN A 395 20.50 11.26 9.23
N GLN A 396 20.63 9.93 9.11
CA GLN A 396 21.68 9.12 9.71
C GLN A 396 22.81 8.83 8.71
N LEU A 397 22.48 8.69 7.43
CA LEU A 397 23.41 8.36 6.34
C LEU A 397 24.49 9.44 6.16
N ASP A 398 24.12 10.71 6.00
CA ASP A 398 25.09 11.77 5.75
C ASP A 398 26.11 11.95 6.92
N PRO A 399 25.70 11.95 8.21
CA PRO A 399 26.63 11.87 9.34
C PRO A 399 27.50 10.61 9.38
N LEU A 400 26.95 9.44 9.05
CA LEU A 400 27.69 8.17 9.00
C LEU A 400 28.77 8.20 7.90
N LEU A 401 28.47 8.79 6.75
CA LEU A 401 29.44 8.97 5.67
C LEU A 401 30.54 9.95 6.07
N ARG A 402 30.21 11.08 6.73
CA ARG A 402 31.17 12.07 7.24
C ARG A 402 32.15 11.50 8.26
N SER A 403 31.68 10.65 9.18
CA SER A 403 32.56 10.01 10.16
C SER A 403 33.46 8.95 9.51
N THR A 404 32.98 8.22 8.50
CA THR A 404 33.67 7.06 7.91
C THR A 404 34.37 7.31 6.57
N ILE A 405 33.65 7.26 5.44
CA ILE A 405 34.22 7.08 4.10
C ILE A 405 34.28 8.35 3.23
N SER A 406 33.52 9.40 3.57
CA SER A 406 33.41 10.62 2.75
C SER A 406 33.22 11.85 3.65
N LYS A 407 34.24 12.71 3.76
CA LYS A 407 34.13 13.95 4.57
C LYS A 407 33.09 14.94 4.04
N GLU A 408 32.73 14.83 2.77
CA GLU A 408 31.66 15.59 2.13
C GLU A 408 30.26 15.04 2.44
N GLY A 409 30.17 13.85 3.04
CA GLY A 409 28.94 13.17 3.43
C GLY A 409 28.31 12.38 2.27
N ASP A 410 26.99 12.41 2.20
CA ASP A 410 26.26 11.92 1.01
C ASP A 410 26.47 12.92 -0.13
N VAL A 411 26.91 12.41 -1.27
CA VAL A 411 27.26 13.16 -2.49
C VAL A 411 26.89 12.33 -3.73
N ASN A 412 26.56 13.02 -4.82
CA ASN A 412 26.26 12.34 -6.09
C ASN A 412 27.56 11.85 -6.75
N ASP A 413 27.50 10.67 -7.39
CA ASP A 413 28.57 10.16 -8.25
C ASP A 413 28.46 10.68 -9.69
N ALA A 414 29.26 10.12 -10.61
CA ALA A 414 29.30 10.54 -12.01
C ALA A 414 27.99 10.31 -12.80
N SER A 415 27.03 9.56 -12.26
CA SER A 415 25.67 9.43 -12.81
C SER A 415 24.73 10.57 -12.40
N GLY A 416 25.15 11.42 -11.44
CA GLY A 416 24.32 12.48 -10.87
C GLY A 416 23.34 12.02 -9.80
N TYR A 417 23.54 10.82 -9.22
CA TYR A 417 22.76 10.24 -8.12
C TYR A 417 23.69 9.79 -6.99
N SER A 418 23.16 9.58 -5.78
CA SER A 418 23.93 8.95 -4.69
C SER A 418 24.25 7.49 -5.06
N PRO A 419 25.47 7.00 -4.77
CA PRO A 419 25.83 5.60 -5.04
C PRO A 419 25.06 4.59 -4.17
N PHE A 420 24.34 5.05 -3.13
CA PHE A 420 23.49 4.20 -2.29
C PHE A 420 22.03 4.24 -2.79
N PRO A 421 21.44 3.10 -3.21
CA PRO A 421 20.07 3.04 -3.73
C PRO A 421 19.03 3.56 -2.75
N GLY A 422 18.06 4.36 -3.22
CA GLY A 422 16.96 4.86 -2.40
C GLY A 422 15.88 3.82 -2.20
N ASN A 423 15.64 3.45 -0.94
CA ASN A 423 14.58 2.52 -0.54
C ASN A 423 13.21 3.14 -0.78
N ILE A 424 12.39 2.53 -1.62
CA ILE A 424 11.01 3.00 -1.86
C ILE A 424 9.97 2.26 -1.01
N ASN A 425 10.43 1.50 -0.01
CA ASN A 425 9.64 0.80 1.01
C ASN A 425 8.61 -0.19 0.45
N GLN A 426 8.95 -0.86 -0.66
CA GLN A 426 8.23 -2.02 -1.18
C GLN A 426 9.16 -3.23 -1.00
N LEU A 427 8.73 -4.26 -0.28
CA LEU A 427 9.62 -5.30 0.25
C LEU A 427 9.13 -6.70 -0.13
N VAL A 428 10.01 -7.53 -0.70
CA VAL A 428 9.73 -8.95 -0.95
C VAL A 428 10.46 -9.78 0.12
N LEU A 429 9.71 -10.51 0.94
CA LEU A 429 10.26 -11.38 1.99
C LEU A 429 9.88 -12.84 1.72
N LYS A 430 10.76 -13.77 2.09
CA LYS A 430 10.56 -15.20 1.89
C LYS A 430 9.89 -15.83 3.11
N LEU A 431 8.70 -16.43 2.94
CA LEU A 431 7.90 -16.96 4.04
C LEU A 431 8.64 -18.03 4.86
N SER A 432 9.49 -18.85 4.24
CA SER A 432 10.24 -19.92 4.91
C SER A 432 11.25 -19.45 5.96
N SER A 433 11.73 -18.21 5.88
CA SER A 433 12.63 -17.57 6.86
C SER A 433 11.94 -16.47 7.65
N TYR A 434 10.96 -15.78 7.04
CA TYR A 434 10.12 -14.78 7.70
C TYR A 434 9.31 -15.37 8.87
N VAL A 435 8.60 -16.48 8.66
CA VAL A 435 7.70 -17.06 9.70
C VAL A 435 8.46 -17.57 10.93
N PRO A 436 9.58 -18.33 10.81
CA PRO A 436 10.39 -18.69 11.98
C PRO A 436 10.94 -17.47 12.72
N GLN A 437 11.32 -16.40 12.01
CA GLN A 437 11.82 -15.18 12.63
C GLN A 437 10.73 -14.41 13.37
N LEU A 438 9.51 -14.32 12.81
CA LEU A 438 8.36 -13.75 13.51
C LEU A 438 8.05 -14.53 14.80
N ALA A 439 8.10 -15.86 14.75
CA ALA A 439 7.91 -16.69 15.94
C ALA A 439 9.00 -16.47 17.00
N ALA A 440 10.26 -16.25 16.58
CA ALA A 440 11.39 -15.99 17.47
C ALA A 440 11.35 -14.60 18.15
N THR A 441 10.76 -13.57 17.53
CA THR A 441 10.70 -12.20 18.09
C THR A 441 9.29 -11.75 18.50
N GLY A 442 8.26 -12.59 18.34
CA GLY A 442 6.86 -12.16 18.43
C GLY A 442 6.47 -11.12 17.36
N GLY A 443 7.27 -11.01 16.28
CA GLY A 443 7.16 -9.97 15.26
C GLY A 443 7.61 -8.57 15.69
N VAL A 444 8.25 -8.42 16.86
CA VAL A 444 8.81 -7.14 17.33
C VAL A 444 9.98 -6.71 16.43
N ILE A 445 10.00 -5.42 16.10
CA ILE A 445 11.06 -4.73 15.35
C ILE A 445 11.73 -3.70 16.28
N SER A 446 12.97 -3.30 16.00
CA SER A 446 13.63 -2.25 16.78
C SER A 446 12.87 -0.92 16.73
N GLU A 447 12.71 -0.28 17.88
CA GLU A 447 12.15 1.06 17.98
C GLU A 447 13.23 2.16 18.00
N PHE A 448 12.79 3.39 17.74
CA PHE A 448 13.53 4.62 17.97
C PHE A 448 12.61 5.69 18.57
N VAL A 449 13.16 6.87 18.91
CA VAL A 449 12.37 8.01 19.39
C VAL A 449 12.91 9.33 18.83
N ASN A 450 12.00 10.20 18.38
CA ASN A 450 12.32 11.45 17.69
C ASN A 450 11.70 12.67 18.42
N PRO A 451 12.08 12.94 19.68
CA PRO A 451 11.52 14.03 20.48
C PRO A 451 11.80 15.39 19.83
N LYS A 452 10.77 16.24 19.78
CA LYS A 452 10.91 17.63 19.33
C LYS A 452 11.10 18.49 20.56
N TYR A 453 12.29 19.04 20.75
CA TYR A 453 12.61 19.91 21.87
C TYR A 453 12.22 21.37 21.60
N LYS A 454 12.07 22.17 22.66
CA LYS A 454 11.87 23.63 22.56
C LYS A 454 13.14 24.35 22.10
N ASP A 455 14.30 23.82 22.46
CA ASP A 455 15.62 24.40 22.25
C ASP A 455 16.71 23.31 22.17
N SER A 456 17.97 23.72 22.02
CA SER A 456 19.13 22.83 21.86
C SER A 456 19.61 22.14 23.14
N THR A 457 19.10 22.49 24.33
CA THR A 457 19.49 21.84 25.61
C THR A 457 18.96 20.40 25.74
N LYS A 458 18.02 20.01 24.87
CA LYS A 458 17.28 18.74 24.94
C LYS A 458 16.58 18.48 26.29
N THR A 459 16.25 19.52 27.06
CA THR A 459 15.60 19.36 28.38
C THR A 459 14.09 19.18 28.28
N THR A 460 13.42 20.01 27.48
CA THR A 460 11.95 20.16 27.46
C THR A 460 11.40 19.91 26.06
N PHE A 461 10.36 19.07 25.94
CA PHE A 461 9.68 18.83 24.66
C PHE A 461 8.81 20.05 24.26
N LYS A 462 8.74 20.33 22.95
CA LYS A 462 7.82 21.27 22.30
C LYS A 462 6.41 20.67 22.17
N SER A 463 6.33 19.36 22.00
CA SER A 463 5.12 18.55 21.94
C SER A 463 5.45 17.10 22.30
N SER A 464 4.47 16.34 22.80
CA SER A 464 4.69 14.96 23.25
C SER A 464 5.21 14.06 22.12
N THR A 465 6.11 13.14 22.48
CA THR A 465 6.67 12.14 21.57
C THR A 465 6.07 10.75 21.85
N ARG A 466 6.47 9.74 21.08
CA ARG A 466 6.16 8.31 21.30
C ARG A 466 7.24 7.47 20.64
N LEU A 467 7.35 6.19 20.97
CA LEU A 467 8.27 5.29 20.25
C LEU A 467 7.77 5.02 18.83
N GLU A 468 8.70 4.78 17.92
CA GLU A 468 8.44 4.57 16.50
C GLU A 468 9.15 3.30 16.01
N CYS A 469 8.47 2.49 15.19
CA CYS A 469 9.06 1.32 14.52
C CYS A 469 8.79 1.35 13.00
N MET A 470 9.76 0.85 12.22
CA MET A 470 9.75 0.89 10.75
C MET A 470 9.82 -0.52 10.15
N MET A 471 9.03 -0.80 9.12
CA MET A 471 9.00 -2.15 8.52
C MET A 471 10.32 -2.52 7.80
N GLN A 472 11.01 -1.54 7.22
CA GLN A 472 12.34 -1.71 6.62
C GLN A 472 13.48 -1.94 7.63
N ASP A 473 13.20 -1.86 8.94
CA ASP A 473 14.15 -2.22 10.00
C ASP A 473 14.16 -3.72 10.32
N TYR A 474 13.28 -4.52 9.71
CA TYR A 474 13.26 -5.99 9.85
C TYR A 474 14.63 -6.69 9.69
N PRO A 475 15.60 -6.24 8.87
CA PRO A 475 16.95 -6.82 8.84
C PRO A 475 17.69 -6.82 10.18
N LYS A 476 17.34 -5.96 11.14
CA LYS A 476 17.93 -5.98 12.50
C LYS A 476 17.53 -7.22 13.32
N ALA A 477 16.43 -7.88 12.96
CA ALA A 477 15.97 -9.11 13.60
C ALA A 477 16.60 -10.37 12.98
N LEU A 478 17.04 -10.31 11.72
CA LEU A 478 17.53 -11.47 10.99
C LEU A 478 18.90 -11.98 11.48
N PRO A 479 19.17 -13.30 11.41
CA PRO A 479 20.49 -13.84 11.68
C PRO A 479 21.49 -13.39 10.61
N SER A 480 22.78 -13.34 10.96
CA SER A 480 23.87 -12.93 10.04
C SER A 480 24.10 -13.86 8.84
N THR A 481 23.40 -14.99 8.78
CA THR A 481 23.34 -15.91 7.65
C THR A 481 22.25 -15.58 6.63
N ALA A 482 21.31 -14.69 6.97
CA ALA A 482 20.20 -14.31 6.09
C ALA A 482 20.68 -13.47 4.90
N LYS A 483 20.09 -13.73 3.73
CA LYS A 483 20.40 -13.06 2.48
C LYS A 483 19.49 -11.85 2.27
N VAL A 484 19.92 -10.69 2.75
CA VAL A 484 19.24 -9.40 2.51
C VAL A 484 19.87 -8.69 1.31
N GLY A 485 19.04 -8.32 0.33
CA GLY A 485 19.46 -7.65 -0.91
C GLY A 485 18.56 -6.48 -1.29
N PHE A 486 18.78 -5.94 -2.50
CA PHE A 486 17.92 -4.90 -3.10
C PHE A 486 17.75 -5.11 -4.60
N THR A 487 16.72 -4.47 -5.17
CA THR A 487 16.50 -4.36 -6.61
C THR A 487 16.21 -2.92 -6.99
N THR A 488 17.14 -2.29 -7.71
CA THR A 488 16.99 -0.91 -8.21
C THR A 488 16.38 -0.93 -9.61
N ILE A 489 15.31 -0.18 -9.85
CA ILE A 489 14.87 0.16 -11.21
C ILE A 489 15.43 1.54 -11.55
N LYS A 490 16.28 1.66 -12.59
CA LYS A 490 16.95 2.94 -12.89
C LYS A 490 15.96 4.04 -13.31
N GLN A 491 14.90 3.66 -14.00
CA GLN A 491 13.83 4.52 -14.47
C GLN A 491 12.83 4.77 -13.33
N VAL A 492 13.02 5.84 -12.56
CA VAL A 492 12.16 6.22 -11.42
C VAL A 492 10.68 6.29 -11.83
N TRP A 493 10.41 6.89 -13.01
CA TRP A 493 9.08 7.03 -13.61
C TRP A 493 8.37 5.69 -13.87
N ALA A 494 9.08 4.55 -13.86
CA ALA A 494 8.50 3.23 -14.09
C ALA A 494 8.18 2.44 -12.79
N SER A 495 8.43 3.03 -11.62
CA SER A 495 8.41 2.29 -10.35
C SER A 495 8.00 3.09 -9.11
N TYR A 496 8.15 4.41 -9.11
CA TYR A 496 7.97 5.24 -7.91
C TYR A 496 7.41 6.63 -8.21
N SER A 497 6.09 6.77 -8.07
CA SER A 497 5.43 8.06 -7.94
C SER A 497 4.40 8.01 -6.80
N PRO A 498 4.82 8.27 -5.55
CA PRO A 498 3.93 8.31 -4.40
C PRO A 498 3.22 9.66 -4.26
N VAL A 499 1.95 9.66 -3.87
CA VAL A 499 1.21 10.88 -3.48
C VAL A 499 1.38 11.11 -1.96
N LYS A 500 2.26 12.04 -1.57
CA LYS A 500 2.63 12.25 -0.15
C LYS A 500 2.84 13.71 0.31
N ASN A 501 2.80 14.70 -0.59
CA ASN A 501 2.98 16.12 -0.28
C ASN A 501 1.73 16.94 -0.65
N SER A 502 1.46 18.02 0.09
CA SER A 502 0.45 19.03 -0.29
C SER A 502 0.83 19.76 -1.59
N PRO A 503 -0.13 20.42 -2.26
CA PRO A 503 0.15 21.35 -3.37
C PRO A 503 1.25 22.37 -3.04
N ALA A 504 1.21 22.97 -1.86
CA ALA A 504 2.19 23.99 -1.43
C ALA A 504 3.61 23.39 -1.23
N ASP A 505 3.72 22.25 -0.53
CA ASP A 505 4.99 21.55 -0.34
C ASP A 505 5.59 21.05 -1.67
N ALA A 506 4.72 20.62 -2.59
CA ALA A 506 5.12 20.12 -3.90
C ALA A 506 5.58 21.25 -4.82
N ALA A 507 4.89 22.40 -4.82
CA ALA A 507 5.30 23.60 -5.54
C ALA A 507 6.61 24.19 -4.98
N ALA A 508 6.86 24.08 -3.67
CA ALA A 508 8.16 24.44 -3.08
C ALA A 508 9.27 23.51 -3.60
N LYS A 509 9.08 22.19 -3.52
CA LYS A 509 10.05 21.19 -4.02
C LYS A 509 10.31 21.33 -5.52
N PHE A 510 9.29 21.64 -6.31
CA PHE A 510 9.45 21.90 -7.75
C PHE A 510 10.43 23.04 -8.02
N LYS A 511 10.32 24.16 -7.29
CA LYS A 511 11.21 25.33 -7.40
C LYS A 511 12.66 25.03 -6.97
N GLU A 512 12.86 24.02 -6.13
CA GLU A 512 14.18 23.51 -5.73
C GLU A 512 14.77 22.48 -6.72
N GLY A 513 14.00 22.03 -7.72
CA GLY A 513 14.36 20.90 -8.59
C GLY A 513 14.22 19.52 -7.94
N ASN A 514 13.50 19.44 -6.81
CA ASN A 514 13.28 18.22 -6.04
C ASN A 514 11.99 17.47 -6.48
N PRO A 515 11.93 16.13 -6.38
CA PRO A 515 10.72 15.35 -6.69
C PRO A 515 9.48 15.82 -5.90
N THR A 516 8.43 16.18 -6.63
CA THR A 516 7.26 16.87 -6.09
C THR A 516 6.31 15.96 -5.31
N HIS A 517 6.11 14.72 -5.78
CA HIS A 517 5.31 13.69 -5.11
C HIS A 517 3.91 14.15 -4.63
N SER A 518 3.20 14.91 -5.49
CA SER A 518 1.82 15.37 -5.29
C SER A 518 0.83 14.49 -6.06
N ALA A 519 -0.48 14.73 -5.91
CA ALA A 519 -1.48 14.07 -6.73
C ALA A 519 -1.31 14.43 -8.22
N THR A 520 -0.90 15.67 -8.52
CA THR A 520 -0.56 16.15 -9.87
C THR A 520 0.42 15.23 -10.58
N THR A 521 1.58 14.96 -9.96
CA THR A 521 2.61 14.12 -10.58
C THR A 521 2.33 12.64 -10.43
N GLY A 522 1.71 12.21 -9.33
CA GLY A 522 1.25 10.83 -9.16
C GLY A 522 0.31 10.35 -10.28
N GLU A 523 -0.62 11.19 -10.72
CA GLU A 523 -1.47 10.90 -11.88
C GLU A 523 -0.70 10.96 -13.20
N LEU A 524 0.01 12.06 -13.47
CA LEU A 524 0.64 12.28 -14.78
C LEU A 524 1.78 11.28 -15.05
N ASP A 525 2.46 10.78 -14.00
CA ASP A 525 3.43 9.70 -14.12
C ASP A 525 2.80 8.36 -14.54
N ILE A 526 1.51 8.09 -14.28
CA ILE A 526 0.83 6.87 -14.75
C ILE A 526 0.65 6.92 -16.28
N TYR A 527 0.17 8.05 -16.81
CA TYR A 527 0.02 8.25 -18.25
C TYR A 527 1.39 8.19 -18.95
N LYS A 528 2.40 8.84 -18.37
CA LYS A 528 3.80 8.79 -18.81
C LYS A 528 4.35 7.36 -18.81
N ALA A 529 4.19 6.61 -17.73
CA ALA A 529 4.67 5.24 -17.61
C ALA A 529 4.01 4.28 -18.60
N ASN A 530 2.70 4.42 -18.85
CA ASN A 530 1.99 3.62 -19.84
C ASN A 530 2.38 3.99 -21.28
N CYS A 531 2.53 5.29 -21.60
CA CYS A 531 3.03 5.75 -22.89
C CYS A 531 4.45 5.23 -23.18
N LEU A 532 5.38 5.39 -22.23
CA LEU A 532 6.76 4.93 -22.38
C LEU A 532 6.83 3.39 -22.42
N SER A 533 6.00 2.67 -21.68
CA SER A 533 5.91 1.21 -21.79
C SER A 533 5.51 0.77 -23.21
N LEU A 534 4.52 1.44 -23.82
CA LEU A 534 4.10 1.17 -25.21
C LEU A 534 5.18 1.55 -26.24
N ALA A 535 5.91 2.64 -26.02
CA ALA A 535 7.01 3.06 -26.88
C ALA A 535 8.15 2.02 -26.86
N GLU A 536 8.61 1.61 -25.67
CA GLU A 536 9.72 0.66 -25.50
C GLU A 536 9.40 -0.74 -26.05
N VAL A 537 8.21 -1.30 -25.76
CA VAL A 537 7.93 -2.71 -26.10
C VAL A 537 7.21 -2.90 -27.43
N ALA A 538 6.45 -1.91 -27.89
CA ALA A 538 5.61 -1.96 -29.09
C ALA A 538 5.88 -0.83 -30.09
N GLY A 539 6.93 -0.02 -29.90
CA GLY A 539 7.35 0.99 -30.89
C GLY A 539 6.31 2.08 -31.17
N VAL A 540 5.40 2.34 -30.22
CA VAL A 540 4.38 3.40 -30.35
C VAL A 540 5.07 4.76 -30.37
N ALA A 541 4.89 5.49 -31.46
CA ALA A 541 5.46 6.83 -31.61
C ALA A 541 4.75 7.81 -30.66
N LEU A 542 5.52 8.45 -29.78
CA LEU A 542 5.01 9.48 -28.89
C LEU A 542 4.99 10.85 -29.61
N PRO A 543 4.02 11.74 -29.28
CA PRO A 543 4.02 13.11 -29.78
C PRO A 543 5.32 13.86 -29.45
N SER A 544 5.83 14.63 -30.40
CA SER A 544 7.09 15.36 -30.27
C SER A 544 7.02 16.72 -30.98
N PRO A 545 7.28 17.85 -30.29
CA PRO A 545 7.50 17.95 -28.85
C PRO A 545 6.26 17.55 -28.05
N LEU A 546 6.45 17.10 -26.81
CA LEU A 546 5.35 16.96 -25.85
C LEU A 546 4.84 18.34 -25.45
N GLN A 547 3.56 18.41 -25.10
CA GLN A 547 2.97 19.61 -24.50
C GLN A 547 3.42 19.73 -23.03
N THR A 548 3.37 20.95 -22.48
CA THR A 548 3.67 21.21 -21.07
C THR A 548 2.60 22.10 -20.47
N ASP A 549 1.96 21.63 -19.42
CA ASP A 549 0.99 22.40 -18.62
C ASP A 549 1.53 22.69 -17.22
N THR A 550 0.85 23.60 -16.51
CA THR A 550 1.18 23.94 -15.12
C THR A 550 -0.07 23.78 -14.24
N PHE A 551 0.04 22.93 -13.22
CA PHE A 551 -1.04 22.67 -12.26
C PHE A 551 -0.47 22.81 -10.85
N ASN A 552 -1.18 23.49 -9.94
CA ASN A 552 -0.69 23.77 -8.58
C ASN A 552 0.74 24.35 -8.52
N GLY A 553 1.12 25.17 -9.52
CA GLY A 553 2.46 25.76 -9.64
C GLY A 553 3.59 24.79 -10.04
N ILE A 554 3.24 23.58 -10.50
CA ILE A 554 4.16 22.55 -10.99
C ILE A 554 4.02 22.46 -12.51
N THR A 555 5.06 22.83 -13.26
CA THR A 555 5.09 22.71 -14.73
C THR A 555 5.67 21.35 -15.11
N THR A 556 4.99 20.60 -15.98
CA THR A 556 5.43 19.25 -16.39
C THR A 556 5.05 18.91 -17.82
N GLU A 557 5.78 17.96 -18.41
CA GLU A 557 5.38 17.27 -19.64
C GLU A 557 4.00 16.61 -19.47
N VAL A 558 3.15 16.77 -20.47
CA VAL A 558 1.84 16.13 -20.56
C VAL A 558 1.88 15.08 -21.66
N TYR A 559 1.66 13.83 -21.27
CA TYR A 559 1.59 12.67 -22.15
C TYR A 559 0.12 12.39 -22.52
N PRO A 560 -0.16 11.73 -23.65
CA PRO A 560 -1.47 11.15 -23.92
C PRO A 560 -1.96 10.32 -22.72
N ARG A 561 -3.24 10.44 -22.38
CA ARG A 561 -3.84 9.86 -21.17
C ARG A 561 -4.15 8.37 -21.39
N VAL A 562 -3.08 7.57 -21.41
CA VAL A 562 -3.13 6.13 -21.62
C VAL A 562 -3.29 5.41 -20.28
N VAL A 563 -4.39 4.69 -20.11
CA VAL A 563 -4.64 3.81 -18.96
C VAL A 563 -4.68 2.36 -19.42
N LEU A 564 -3.69 1.59 -18.99
CA LEU A 564 -3.63 0.15 -19.19
C LEU A 564 -4.04 -0.53 -17.90
N SER A 565 -5.20 -1.19 -17.90
CA SER A 565 -5.65 -1.95 -16.72
C SER A 565 -4.65 -3.06 -16.34
N PRO A 566 -4.55 -3.44 -15.06
CA PRO A 566 -3.75 -4.62 -14.67
C PRO A 566 -4.28 -5.89 -15.33
N ALA A 567 -5.59 -5.98 -15.55
CA ALA A 567 -6.22 -7.07 -16.29
C ALA A 567 -5.75 -7.13 -17.75
N PHE A 568 -5.55 -5.99 -18.42
CA PHE A 568 -5.04 -5.91 -19.78
C PHE A 568 -3.58 -6.35 -19.88
N SER A 569 -2.67 -5.89 -19.02
CA SER A 569 -1.30 -6.40 -19.02
C SER A 569 -0.52 -6.18 -17.71
N PRO A 570 -0.36 -7.22 -16.87
CA PRO A 570 0.45 -7.14 -15.65
C PRO A 570 1.96 -7.11 -15.92
N SER A 571 2.41 -7.49 -17.12
CA SER A 571 3.83 -7.51 -17.52
C SER A 571 4.10 -6.76 -18.84
N LEU A 572 5.35 -6.38 -19.08
CA LEU A 572 5.82 -5.87 -20.37
C LEU A 572 5.86 -6.95 -21.46
N SER A 573 6.19 -8.18 -21.09
CA SER A 573 6.19 -9.32 -22.04
C SER A 573 4.78 -9.60 -22.59
N GLU A 574 3.75 -9.52 -21.75
CA GLU A 574 2.36 -9.67 -22.18
C GLU A 574 1.87 -8.45 -23.00
N LEU A 575 2.33 -7.24 -22.65
CA LEU A 575 2.01 -6.01 -23.38
C LEU A 575 2.53 -6.06 -24.83
N LYS A 576 3.76 -6.58 -24.99
CA LYS A 576 4.43 -6.80 -26.27
C LYS A 576 3.76 -7.86 -27.15
N ALA A 577 3.11 -8.85 -26.56
CA ALA A 577 2.32 -9.84 -27.31
C ALA A 577 0.93 -9.30 -27.73
N LYS A 578 0.36 -8.40 -26.91
CA LYS A 578 -0.95 -7.81 -27.15
C LYS A 578 -0.94 -6.66 -28.16
N VAL A 579 0.07 -5.80 -28.14
CA VAL A 579 0.17 -4.63 -29.03
C VAL A 579 1.23 -4.89 -30.10
N ALA A 580 0.80 -4.98 -31.37
CA ALA A 580 1.71 -5.18 -32.49
C ALA A 580 2.61 -3.94 -32.71
N PRO A 581 3.86 -4.10 -33.19
CA PRO A 581 4.78 -2.96 -33.38
C PRO A 581 4.20 -1.85 -34.28
N GLY A 582 4.19 -0.61 -33.78
CA GLY A 582 3.66 0.55 -34.51
C GLY A 582 2.14 0.55 -34.72
N SER A 583 1.40 -0.36 -34.09
CA SER A 583 -0.06 -0.51 -34.30
C SER A 583 -0.93 0.59 -33.68
N ILE A 584 -0.36 1.46 -32.83
CA ILE A 584 -1.06 2.57 -32.18
C ILE A 584 -0.43 3.90 -32.60
N THR A 585 -1.26 4.90 -32.90
CA THR A 585 -0.87 6.31 -33.12
C THR A 585 -1.77 7.20 -32.27
N LEU A 586 -1.17 8.12 -31.50
CA LEU A 586 -1.86 9.01 -30.57
C LEU A 586 -1.57 10.48 -30.92
N ALA A 587 -2.60 11.32 -30.95
CA ALA A 587 -2.45 12.78 -30.84
C ALA A 587 -2.08 13.21 -29.39
N PRO A 588 -1.50 14.40 -29.15
CA PRO A 588 -1.04 14.86 -27.83
C PRO A 588 -2.09 14.80 -26.71
N ASP A 589 -3.33 15.10 -27.07
CA ASP A 589 -4.52 15.18 -26.24
C ASP A 589 -5.26 13.84 -26.07
N SER A 590 -4.80 12.76 -26.74
CA SER A 590 -5.54 11.50 -26.79
C SER A 590 -5.77 10.89 -25.42
N VAL A 591 -6.97 10.33 -25.21
CA VAL A 591 -7.27 9.43 -24.11
C VAL A 591 -7.45 8.01 -24.66
N LEU A 592 -6.76 7.03 -24.07
CA LEU A 592 -6.86 5.63 -24.44
C LEU A 592 -6.94 4.74 -23.20
N VAL A 593 -8.11 4.16 -22.94
CA VAL A 593 -8.30 3.20 -21.85
C VAL A 593 -8.45 1.79 -22.41
N LEU A 594 -7.57 0.86 -22.01
CA LEU A 594 -7.64 -0.56 -22.36
C LEU A 594 -7.89 -1.41 -21.09
N ASP A 595 -9.13 -1.89 -20.97
CA ASP A 595 -9.68 -2.51 -19.77
C ASP A 595 -10.25 -3.90 -20.08
N GLY A 596 -9.48 -4.97 -19.85
CA GLY A 596 -9.97 -6.34 -20.07
C GLY A 596 -8.89 -7.36 -20.47
N PRO A 597 -9.08 -8.66 -20.13
CA PRO A 597 -8.00 -9.63 -20.14
C PRO A 597 -7.54 -10.10 -21.52
N ASN A 598 -8.41 -10.10 -22.54
CA ASN A 598 -8.07 -10.61 -23.89
C ASN A 598 -8.29 -9.55 -24.99
N ILE A 599 -8.06 -8.27 -24.68
CA ILE A 599 -7.93 -7.24 -25.70
C ILE A 599 -6.53 -7.36 -26.35
N THR A 600 -6.48 -7.20 -27.67
CA THR A 600 -5.27 -7.16 -28.49
C THR A 600 -5.37 -6.03 -29.51
N VAL A 601 -4.23 -5.49 -29.93
CA VAL A 601 -4.14 -4.42 -30.94
C VAL A 601 -3.21 -4.89 -32.06
N ARG A 602 -3.75 -4.95 -33.28
CA ARG A 602 -3.02 -5.24 -34.53
C ARG A 602 -2.92 -4.01 -35.41
N GLY A 603 -3.91 -3.12 -35.31
CA GLY A 603 -3.88 -1.78 -35.89
C GLY A 603 -4.14 -1.72 -37.39
N PRO A 604 -3.96 -0.53 -38.00
CA PRO A 604 -3.59 0.71 -37.34
C PRO A 604 -4.74 1.28 -36.49
N LEU A 605 -4.49 1.47 -35.20
CA LEU A 605 -5.35 2.17 -34.25
C LEU A 605 -4.88 3.62 -34.15
N VAL A 606 -5.67 4.56 -34.68
CA VAL A 606 -5.39 6.00 -34.62
C VAL A 606 -6.39 6.64 -33.66
N VAL A 607 -5.90 7.36 -32.64
CA VAL A 607 -6.74 8.08 -31.68
C VAL A 607 -6.46 9.59 -31.75
N ARG A 608 -7.55 10.35 -31.84
CA ARG A 608 -7.66 11.80 -31.65
C ARG A 608 -8.92 12.02 -30.80
N GLY A 609 -8.79 12.74 -29.69
CA GLY A 609 -9.80 12.71 -28.63
C GLY A 609 -9.77 11.39 -27.83
N ALA A 610 -10.93 10.85 -27.45
CA ALA A 610 -11.02 9.79 -26.43
C ALA A 610 -11.60 8.46 -26.94
N LEU A 611 -10.90 7.36 -26.64
CA LEU A 611 -11.33 5.97 -26.81
C LEU A 611 -11.25 5.19 -25.49
N VAL A 612 -12.34 4.52 -25.13
CA VAL A 612 -12.41 3.60 -23.98
C VAL A 612 -12.84 2.22 -24.47
N VAL A 613 -12.08 1.18 -24.14
CA VAL A 613 -12.36 -0.20 -24.56
C VAL A 613 -12.43 -1.09 -23.33
N ARG A 614 -13.60 -1.69 -23.08
CA ARG A 614 -13.89 -2.53 -21.91
C ARG A 614 -14.34 -3.94 -22.32
N ALA A 615 -13.67 -4.98 -21.83
CA ALA A 615 -13.97 -6.37 -22.17
C ALA A 615 -13.99 -7.28 -20.93
N VAL A 616 -15.10 -7.99 -20.71
CA VAL A 616 -15.24 -8.93 -19.60
C VAL A 616 -14.36 -10.18 -19.75
N ALA A 617 -14.20 -10.95 -18.68
CA ALA A 617 -13.58 -12.27 -18.76
C ALA A 617 -14.32 -13.17 -19.76
N GLY A 618 -13.57 -13.78 -20.68
CA GLY A 618 -14.12 -14.59 -21.78
C GLY A 618 -14.50 -13.81 -23.05
N ALA A 619 -14.52 -12.47 -23.02
CA ALA A 619 -14.52 -11.66 -24.23
C ALA A 619 -13.10 -11.62 -24.80
N THR A 620 -12.95 -11.90 -26.09
CA THR A 620 -11.69 -11.76 -26.86
C THR A 620 -11.89 -10.67 -27.90
N VAL A 621 -11.02 -9.66 -27.90
CA VAL A 621 -11.19 -8.45 -28.71
C VAL A 621 -9.92 -8.17 -29.49
N GLU A 622 -10.03 -8.02 -30.81
CA GLU A 622 -8.95 -7.56 -31.67
C GLU A 622 -9.25 -6.19 -32.27
N LEU A 623 -8.39 -5.21 -31.98
CA LEU A 623 -8.44 -3.86 -32.54
C LEU A 623 -7.51 -3.79 -33.77
N GLY A 624 -8.12 -3.82 -34.95
CA GLY A 624 -7.49 -3.67 -36.26
C GLY A 624 -7.46 -2.21 -36.72
N GLN A 625 -7.90 -1.96 -37.96
CA GLN A 625 -7.89 -0.64 -38.60
C GLN A 625 -8.99 0.29 -38.06
N LEU A 626 -8.79 0.88 -36.88
CA LEU A 626 -9.74 1.76 -36.21
C LEU A 626 -9.18 3.19 -36.13
N THR A 627 -9.90 4.16 -36.69
CA THR A 627 -9.65 5.59 -36.47
C THR A 627 -10.74 6.15 -35.55
N VAL A 628 -10.33 6.81 -34.48
CA VAL A 628 -11.20 7.59 -33.58
C VAL A 628 -10.81 9.05 -33.72
N ASP A 629 -11.79 9.89 -34.02
CA ASP A 629 -11.62 11.34 -34.18
C ASP A 629 -12.84 12.04 -33.55
N ASN A 630 -12.70 12.51 -32.31
CA ASN A 630 -13.78 13.14 -31.54
C ASN A 630 -13.26 14.26 -30.62
N ALA A 631 -14.16 15.02 -30.00
CA ALA A 631 -13.83 16.19 -29.19
C ALA A 631 -13.05 15.90 -27.88
N GLY A 632 -12.83 14.63 -27.52
CA GLY A 632 -11.94 14.23 -26.43
C GLY A 632 -12.34 14.74 -25.04
N TRP A 633 -11.38 14.68 -24.11
CA TRP A 633 -11.50 15.18 -22.74
C TRP A 633 -10.37 16.17 -22.46
N ILE A 634 -10.67 17.21 -21.68
CA ILE A 634 -9.74 18.31 -21.37
C ILE A 634 -9.39 18.26 -19.87
N TRP A 635 -8.09 18.35 -19.55
CA TRP A 635 -7.62 18.60 -18.19
C TRP A 635 -7.52 20.12 -18.02
N GLU A 636 -8.58 20.74 -17.49
CA GLU A 636 -8.66 22.19 -17.28
C GLU A 636 -8.00 22.51 -15.92
N PRO A 637 -6.93 23.34 -15.85
CA PRO A 637 -6.36 23.79 -14.58
C PRO A 637 -7.43 24.48 -13.71
N LEU A 638 -7.34 24.31 -12.39
CA LEU A 638 -8.21 25.05 -11.46
C LEU A 638 -7.78 26.52 -11.35
N GLU A 639 -8.75 27.43 -11.30
CA GLU A 639 -8.49 28.85 -11.04
C GLU A 639 -8.26 29.12 -9.53
N GLU A 640 -7.57 30.22 -9.21
CA GLU A 640 -7.28 30.56 -7.80
C GLU A 640 -8.57 30.93 -7.05
N GLY A 641 -8.95 30.10 -6.08
CA GLY A 641 -10.22 30.23 -5.35
C GLY A 641 -11.42 29.55 -6.03
N GLU A 642 -11.21 28.77 -7.10
CA GLU A 642 -12.27 27.92 -7.66
C GLU A 642 -12.74 26.88 -6.63
N SER A 643 -14.06 26.72 -6.48
CA SER A 643 -14.65 25.68 -5.65
C SER A 643 -14.67 24.35 -6.41
N ALA A 644 -13.91 23.37 -5.91
CA ALA A 644 -13.77 22.04 -6.48
C ALA A 644 -13.72 20.96 -5.37
N SER A 645 -13.68 19.68 -5.75
CA SER A 645 -13.50 18.59 -4.78
C SER A 645 -12.11 18.64 -4.12
N GLU A 646 -11.93 18.00 -2.96
CA GLU A 646 -10.59 17.84 -2.38
C GLU A 646 -9.66 17.12 -3.37
N GLU A 647 -10.15 16.08 -4.04
CA GLU A 647 -9.46 15.33 -5.09
C GLU A 647 -8.98 16.20 -6.26
N ASP A 648 -9.76 17.18 -6.71
CA ASP A 648 -9.38 18.11 -7.78
C ASP A 648 -8.40 19.16 -7.25
N CYS A 649 -8.66 19.74 -6.07
CA CYS A 649 -7.79 20.71 -5.41
C CYS A 649 -6.36 20.19 -5.25
N ILE A 650 -6.19 18.94 -4.79
CA ILE A 650 -4.84 18.38 -4.58
C ILE A 650 -4.09 18.06 -5.88
N ARG A 651 -4.79 17.83 -7.00
CA ARG A 651 -4.16 17.59 -8.33
C ARG A 651 -3.98 18.87 -9.15
N GLY A 652 -4.80 19.88 -8.93
CA GLY A 652 -4.71 21.21 -9.55
C GLY A 652 -5.42 21.35 -10.90
N PHE A 653 -6.32 20.42 -11.22
CA PHE A 653 -7.11 20.41 -12.45
C PHE A 653 -8.41 19.62 -12.25
N LYS A 654 -9.40 19.92 -13.09
CA LYS A 654 -10.65 19.18 -13.29
C LYS A 654 -10.66 18.53 -14.69
N VAL A 655 -11.39 17.44 -14.88
CA VAL A 655 -11.48 16.76 -16.19
C VAL A 655 -12.85 16.97 -16.84
N VAL A 656 -12.88 17.70 -17.96
CA VAL A 656 -14.09 17.97 -18.72
C VAL A 656 -14.15 17.09 -19.95
N ARG A 657 -14.99 16.06 -19.89
CA ARG A 657 -15.17 15.04 -20.93
C ARG A 657 -16.16 15.54 -21.98
N LYS A 658 -15.68 16.03 -23.13
CA LYS A 658 -16.54 16.60 -24.20
C LYS A 658 -17.16 15.50 -25.05
N ALA A 659 -16.36 14.51 -25.48
CA ALA A 659 -16.83 13.33 -26.20
C ALA A 659 -16.02 12.08 -25.83
N THR A 660 -16.61 10.90 -26.04
CA THR A 660 -15.95 9.59 -25.87
C THR A 660 -16.50 8.61 -26.89
N MET A 661 -15.64 7.82 -27.53
CA MET A 661 -16.05 6.55 -28.14
C MET A 661 -15.85 5.45 -27.09
N GLU A 662 -16.93 4.84 -26.58
CA GLU A 662 -16.83 3.67 -25.70
C GLU A 662 -17.22 2.39 -26.44
N LEU A 663 -16.36 1.37 -26.34
CA LEU A 663 -16.54 0.03 -26.89
C LEU A 663 -16.63 -0.97 -25.73
N VAL A 664 -17.86 -1.37 -25.38
CA VAL A 664 -18.12 -2.33 -24.28
C VAL A 664 -18.47 -3.71 -24.81
N TYR A 665 -17.72 -4.72 -24.37
CA TYR A 665 -17.97 -6.14 -24.59
C TYR A 665 -18.33 -6.76 -23.24
N ASP A 666 -19.63 -6.76 -22.94
CA ASP A 666 -20.25 -7.19 -21.68
C ASP A 666 -20.43 -8.72 -21.58
N LYS A 667 -20.17 -9.44 -22.67
CA LYS A 667 -20.42 -10.89 -22.82
C LYS A 667 -19.18 -11.62 -23.34
N PRO A 668 -18.99 -12.90 -22.95
CA PRO A 668 -18.00 -13.77 -23.60
C PRO A 668 -18.27 -13.92 -25.09
N GLY A 669 -17.21 -13.97 -25.89
CA GLY A 669 -17.31 -13.98 -27.35
C GLY A 669 -15.98 -13.65 -28.03
N SER A 670 -15.99 -13.64 -29.37
CA SER A 670 -14.85 -13.20 -30.19
C SER A 670 -15.28 -12.00 -31.02
N TYR A 671 -14.55 -10.89 -30.90
CA TYR A 671 -14.88 -9.60 -31.48
C TYR A 671 -13.67 -9.04 -32.23
N VAL A 672 -13.92 -8.46 -33.40
CA VAL A 672 -12.91 -7.75 -34.20
C VAL A 672 -13.47 -6.36 -34.51
N MET A 673 -12.70 -5.31 -34.24
CA MET A 673 -13.08 -3.93 -34.54
C MET A 673 -12.05 -3.22 -35.43
N PRO A 674 -12.48 -2.55 -36.52
CA PRO A 674 -13.85 -2.51 -37.04
C PRO A 674 -14.33 -3.91 -37.46
N ALA A 675 -15.64 -4.15 -37.33
CA ALA A 675 -16.23 -5.39 -37.78
C ALA A 675 -15.91 -5.58 -39.28
N PRO A 676 -15.58 -6.81 -39.75
CA PRO A 676 -15.33 -7.05 -41.16
C PRO A 676 -16.51 -6.56 -41.99
N MET A 677 -16.26 -5.70 -42.98
CA MET A 677 -17.28 -5.34 -43.95
C MET A 677 -17.76 -6.63 -44.62
N GLN A 678 -19.02 -7.00 -44.36
CA GLN A 678 -19.69 -7.99 -45.19
C GLN A 678 -19.66 -7.44 -46.61
N GLN A 679 -18.96 -8.15 -47.50
CA GLN A 679 -19.07 -7.86 -48.93
C GLN A 679 -20.52 -8.11 -49.30
N LEU A 680 -21.28 -7.03 -49.52
CA LEU A 680 -22.58 -7.10 -50.17
C LEU A 680 -22.39 -7.94 -51.44
N PRO A 681 -23.12 -9.04 -51.62
CA PRO A 681 -22.95 -9.87 -52.79
C PRO A 681 -23.24 -9.00 -54.02
N THR A 682 -22.27 -8.94 -54.94
CA THR A 682 -22.44 -8.29 -56.24
C THR A 682 -23.33 -9.17 -57.10
N GLY A 683 -24.62 -9.19 -56.77
CA GLY A 683 -25.65 -9.89 -57.53
C GLY A 683 -25.89 -9.17 -58.84
N ASP A 684 -25.72 -9.89 -59.95
CA ASP A 684 -26.13 -9.42 -61.26
C ASP A 684 -27.62 -9.06 -61.28
N ALA A 685 -27.96 -7.99 -61.99
CA ALA A 685 -29.32 -7.51 -62.10
C ALA A 685 -30.12 -8.34 -63.12
N ASP A 686 -30.56 -9.55 -62.74
CA ASP A 686 -31.77 -10.19 -63.28
C ASP A 686 -32.21 -11.43 -62.48
N SER A 687 -33.20 -11.28 -61.59
CA SER A 687 -34.32 -12.22 -61.40
C SER A 687 -35.22 -11.83 -60.22
N VAL A 688 -36.54 -12.01 -60.40
CA VAL A 688 -37.54 -11.94 -59.33
C VAL A 688 -38.22 -13.30 -59.19
N PRO A 689 -38.21 -13.87 -57.98
CA PRO A 689 -39.33 -14.69 -57.51
C PRO A 689 -39.84 -14.22 -56.13
N THR A 690 -41.00 -14.76 -55.73
CA THR A 690 -41.82 -14.27 -54.61
C THR A 690 -41.89 -15.23 -53.41
N ALA A 691 -42.31 -14.65 -52.28
CA ALA A 691 -42.90 -15.29 -51.09
C ALA A 691 -41.97 -15.82 -49.97
N GLU A 692 -42.58 -15.88 -48.78
CA GLU A 692 -42.02 -16.12 -47.44
C GLU A 692 -42.39 -17.55 -46.94
N PRO A 693 -42.06 -17.95 -45.69
CA PRO A 693 -40.72 -17.97 -45.08
C PRO A 693 -40.39 -19.36 -44.46
N GLU A 694 -39.11 -19.71 -44.33
CA GLU A 694 -38.68 -20.83 -43.46
C GLU A 694 -37.86 -20.35 -42.27
N THR A 695 -38.08 -20.97 -41.11
CA THR A 695 -37.43 -20.62 -39.84
C THR A 695 -36.10 -21.33 -39.68
N VAL A 696 -35.00 -20.57 -39.54
CA VAL A 696 -33.70 -21.10 -39.11
C VAL A 696 -33.23 -20.36 -37.86
N SER A 697 -33.10 -21.08 -36.75
CA SER A 697 -32.58 -20.55 -35.49
C SER A 697 -31.05 -20.60 -35.47
N GLY A 698 -30.41 -19.43 -35.34
CA GLY A 698 -28.96 -19.32 -35.12
C GLY A 698 -28.64 -18.10 -34.27
N GLU A 699 -28.24 -18.31 -33.01
CA GLU A 699 -27.84 -17.23 -32.11
C GLU A 699 -26.44 -16.71 -32.47
N GLY A 700 -26.38 -15.79 -33.42
CA GLY A 700 -25.19 -14.96 -33.63
C GLY A 700 -25.01 -13.98 -32.47
N ALA A 701 -23.79 -13.88 -31.93
CA ALA A 701 -23.46 -12.85 -30.95
C ALA A 701 -23.68 -11.45 -31.58
N GLY A 702 -24.53 -10.64 -30.96
CA GLY A 702 -24.84 -9.30 -31.44
C GLY A 702 -23.62 -8.37 -31.47
N PRO A 703 -23.64 -7.32 -32.32
CA PRO A 703 -22.55 -6.35 -32.39
C PRO A 703 -22.37 -5.61 -31.06
N ALA A 704 -21.15 -5.11 -30.83
CA ALA A 704 -20.81 -4.35 -29.63
C ALA A 704 -21.68 -3.09 -29.50
N LEU A 705 -21.98 -2.71 -28.25
CA LEU A 705 -22.65 -1.45 -27.93
C LEU A 705 -21.67 -0.28 -28.13
N VAL A 706 -21.57 0.20 -29.37
CA VAL A 706 -20.96 1.50 -29.67
C VAL A 706 -21.86 2.59 -29.10
N LYS A 707 -21.36 3.34 -28.12
CA LYS A 707 -22.02 4.53 -27.60
C LYS A 707 -21.13 5.74 -27.85
N GLU A 708 -21.63 6.67 -28.67
CA GLU A 708 -21.23 8.07 -28.59
C GLU A 708 -22.09 8.72 -27.50
N VAL A 709 -21.45 9.39 -26.55
CA VAL A 709 -22.13 10.06 -25.45
C VAL A 709 -21.57 11.47 -25.29
N GLU A 710 -22.34 12.47 -25.75
CA GLU A 710 -22.18 13.84 -25.29
C GLU A 710 -22.78 13.95 -23.89
N VAL A 711 -21.97 14.34 -22.90
CA VAL A 711 -22.40 14.43 -21.50
C VAL A 711 -22.46 15.90 -21.10
N SER A 712 -23.67 16.43 -20.92
CA SER A 712 -23.87 17.66 -20.14
C SER A 712 -23.45 17.41 -18.70
N ALA A 713 -22.69 18.33 -18.10
CA ALA A 713 -22.09 18.12 -16.77
C ALA A 713 -23.15 17.89 -15.67
N THR A 714 -22.77 17.13 -14.63
CA THR A 714 -23.60 16.66 -13.48
C THR A 714 -24.76 15.72 -13.89
N PRO A 715 -25.16 14.74 -13.03
CA PRO A 715 -25.02 14.71 -11.57
C PRO A 715 -24.15 13.58 -11.01
N VAL A 716 -23.25 13.95 -10.09
CA VAL A 716 -22.72 13.04 -9.03
C VAL A 716 -22.92 13.67 -7.65
N ALA A 717 -22.77 14.99 -7.51
CA ALA A 717 -23.05 15.75 -6.28
C ALA A 717 -24.43 15.42 -5.68
N GLN A 718 -25.50 15.46 -6.48
CA GLN A 718 -26.86 15.15 -6.03
C GLN A 718 -27.02 13.71 -5.48
N ALA A 719 -26.16 12.76 -5.84
CA ALA A 719 -26.20 11.40 -5.30
C ALA A 719 -25.56 11.29 -3.89
N MET A 720 -24.78 12.31 -3.47
CA MET A 720 -24.21 12.41 -2.12
C MET A 720 -25.07 13.31 -1.23
N GLU A 721 -25.55 14.43 -1.76
CA GLU A 721 -26.43 15.39 -1.07
C GLU A 721 -27.74 14.71 -0.54
N ASN A 722 -28.39 13.90 -1.39
CA ASN A 722 -29.56 13.09 -0.99
C ASN A 722 -29.23 11.96 0.01
N ALA A 723 -27.96 11.57 0.16
CA ALA A 723 -27.53 10.55 1.12
C ALA A 723 -27.24 11.14 2.50
N GLU A 724 -26.77 12.39 2.57
CA GLU A 724 -26.54 13.10 3.83
C GLU A 724 -27.88 13.44 4.52
N GLU A 725 -28.90 13.92 3.79
CA GLU A 725 -30.25 14.13 4.35
C GLU A 725 -30.86 12.84 4.94
N LEU A 726 -30.70 11.71 4.24
CA LEU A 726 -31.18 10.41 4.73
C LEU A 726 -30.42 9.96 6.00
N SER A 727 -29.13 10.28 6.12
CA SER A 727 -28.34 9.94 7.31
C SER A 727 -28.71 10.82 8.53
N ALA A 728 -29.04 12.09 8.32
CA ALA A 728 -29.49 12.98 9.39
C ALA A 728 -30.85 12.55 9.95
N ALA A 729 -31.78 12.13 9.09
CA ALA A 729 -33.14 11.74 9.47
C ALA A 729 -33.24 10.46 10.34
N GLU A 730 -32.19 9.64 10.40
CA GLU A 730 -32.14 8.45 11.27
C GLU A 730 -31.39 8.69 12.60
N ILE A 731 -30.62 9.77 12.73
CA ILE A 731 -29.94 10.15 13.98
C ILE A 731 -30.90 10.86 14.94
N ASP A 732 -31.81 11.69 14.42
CA ASP A 732 -32.74 12.54 15.18
C ASP A 732 -33.94 11.78 15.85
N LYS A 733 -33.75 10.48 16.13
CA LYS A 733 -34.72 9.60 16.82
C LYS A 733 -34.16 8.87 18.04
N ALA A 734 -32.94 9.18 18.45
CA ALA A 734 -32.25 8.51 19.56
C ALA A 734 -32.14 9.33 20.86
N GLN A 735 -32.54 10.61 20.88
CA GLN A 735 -32.39 11.50 22.06
C GLN A 735 -33.64 12.36 22.28
N ALA A 736 -34.53 11.92 23.19
CA ALA A 736 -35.77 12.65 23.54
C ALA A 736 -36.27 12.35 24.97
N THR A 737 -35.35 12.30 25.94
CA THR A 737 -35.55 12.15 27.41
C THR A 737 -34.23 12.54 28.08
N GLU A 738 -34.11 13.40 29.10
CA GLU A 738 -35.09 14.12 29.93
C GLU A 738 -34.73 15.63 30.01
N ASP A 739 -35.61 16.43 30.63
CA ASP A 739 -35.52 17.89 30.76
C ASP A 739 -35.57 18.30 32.24
N ASP A 740 -34.60 19.08 32.73
CA ASP A 740 -34.72 19.92 33.93
C ASP A 740 -33.64 21.04 33.96
N SER A 741 -33.93 22.17 34.60
CA SER A 741 -33.05 23.36 34.63
C SER A 741 -33.17 24.20 35.91
N PRO A 742 -32.02 24.69 36.44
CA PRO A 742 -31.92 26.10 36.88
C PRO A 742 -30.58 26.74 36.40
N THR A 743 -30.51 27.90 35.73
CA THR A 743 -30.78 29.32 36.13
C THR A 743 -29.76 29.95 37.08
N GLU A 744 -29.31 31.17 36.74
CA GLU A 744 -28.69 32.21 37.62
C GLU A 744 -27.24 31.94 38.13
N ASP A 745 -26.31 32.91 38.25
CA ASP A 745 -26.27 34.33 37.79
C ASP A 745 -24.82 34.87 37.71
N ASP A 746 -24.69 36.16 37.36
CA ASP A 746 -23.63 37.13 37.71
C ASP A 746 -22.26 37.17 36.99
N THR A 747 -21.80 38.42 36.80
CA THR A 747 -20.50 38.87 36.24
C THR A 747 -20.08 40.16 37.00
N PRO A 748 -19.02 40.94 36.66
CA PRO A 748 -17.79 40.69 35.90
C PRO A 748 -16.52 41.09 36.72
N ALA A 749 -15.34 41.12 36.07
CA ALA A 749 -14.22 41.97 36.50
C ALA A 749 -13.43 42.49 35.29
N GLU A 750 -13.20 43.80 35.21
CA GLU A 750 -12.53 44.46 34.07
C GLU A 750 -11.01 44.64 34.28
N VAL A 751 -10.24 44.65 33.19
CA VAL A 751 -9.21 45.68 32.95
C VAL A 751 -9.22 46.04 31.46
N SER A 752 -9.18 47.34 31.14
CA SER A 752 -9.28 47.89 29.78
C SER A 752 -7.92 48.32 29.19
N VAL A 753 -7.84 48.40 27.85
CA VAL A 753 -7.30 49.57 27.12
C VAL A 753 -8.09 49.74 25.81
N THR A 754 -8.33 50.99 25.37
CA THR A 754 -8.94 51.39 24.08
C THR A 754 -7.94 51.24 22.91
N GLU A 755 -8.17 51.53 21.62
CA GLU A 755 -9.10 52.44 20.91
C GLU A 755 -9.04 52.10 19.38
N GLY A 756 -10.03 52.30 18.51
CA GLY A 756 -11.43 52.73 18.62
C GLY A 756 -12.05 53.06 17.23
N ARG A 757 -13.39 53.28 17.18
CA ARG A 757 -14.22 53.80 16.04
C ARG A 757 -14.39 52.90 14.78
N ALA A 758 -15.53 52.96 14.05
CA ALA A 758 -16.88 53.46 14.38
C ALA A 758 -17.99 53.01 13.40
N VAL A 759 -19.11 52.53 13.96
CA VAL A 759 -20.53 52.89 13.70
C VAL A 759 -21.09 52.93 12.25
N LEU A 760 -22.12 52.08 12.03
CA LEU A 760 -23.49 52.38 11.56
C LEU A 760 -24.27 51.04 11.56
N GLU A 761 -25.08 50.70 12.57
CA GLU A 761 -26.51 51.05 12.72
C GLU A 761 -27.36 50.71 11.47
N ALA A 762 -28.18 49.64 11.44
CA ALA A 762 -29.49 49.41 12.11
C ALA A 762 -30.67 49.75 11.15
N ALA A 763 -31.89 49.19 11.24
CA ALA A 763 -32.53 48.26 12.20
C ALA A 763 -33.67 47.44 11.53
N ALA A 764 -34.22 46.44 12.25
CA ALA A 764 -35.65 46.05 12.32
C ALA A 764 -36.48 45.70 11.04
N ALA A 765 -37.50 44.81 11.06
CA ALA A 765 -37.95 43.79 12.02
C ALA A 765 -39.10 42.92 11.39
N SER A 766 -39.61 41.96 12.16
CA SER A 766 -40.94 41.29 12.03
C SER A 766 -41.19 40.29 10.88
N GLY A 767 -41.62 39.08 11.26
CA GLY A 767 -42.55 38.24 10.49
C GLY A 767 -44.02 38.53 10.91
N PRO A 768 -44.99 37.58 10.85
CA PRO A 768 -44.83 36.12 10.73
C PRO A 768 -45.83 35.44 9.76
N ALA A 769 -46.07 34.15 9.99
CA ALA A 769 -47.21 33.30 9.57
C ALA A 769 -47.05 32.40 8.32
N ALA A 770 -47.54 31.17 8.47
CA ALA A 770 -47.65 30.14 7.43
C ALA A 770 -49.14 29.86 7.11
N PRO A 771 -49.43 29.11 6.03
CA PRO A 771 -50.50 28.12 6.14
C PRO A 771 -50.24 26.77 5.43
N THR A 772 -50.37 25.70 6.22
CA THR A 772 -51.16 24.47 5.97
C THR A 772 -51.30 23.87 4.55
N VAL A 773 -50.67 22.71 4.37
CA VAL A 773 -51.19 21.43 3.80
C VAL A 773 -52.22 21.45 2.65
N ALA A 774 -51.85 20.83 1.53
CA ALA A 774 -52.73 20.02 0.69
C ALA A 774 -51.94 18.85 0.06
N ALA A 775 -52.57 17.70 -0.20
CA ALA A 775 -51.89 16.49 -0.68
C ALA A 775 -52.67 15.78 -1.79
N THR A 776 -51.97 15.08 -2.69
CA THR A 776 -52.52 13.93 -3.44
C THR A 776 -51.41 12.97 -3.90
N MET A 777 -51.73 11.68 -4.03
CA MET A 777 -50.81 10.64 -4.50
C MET A 777 -50.96 10.34 -5.99
N ALA A 778 -49.88 9.88 -6.63
CA ALA A 778 -49.91 9.03 -7.82
C ALA A 778 -48.70 8.08 -7.81
N SER A 779 -48.83 6.91 -8.43
CA SER A 779 -47.90 5.77 -8.23
C SER A 779 -47.41 5.13 -9.53
N SER A 780 -46.12 4.83 -9.62
CA SER A 780 -45.55 3.63 -10.28
C SER A 780 -44.05 3.55 -9.93
N SER A 781 -43.47 2.48 -9.37
CA SER A 781 -43.53 1.04 -9.62
C SER A 781 -42.77 0.58 -10.88
N CYS A 782 -41.55 0.07 -10.71
CA CYS A 782 -41.25 -1.35 -10.94
C CYS A 782 -39.83 -1.74 -10.47
N LEU A 783 -39.73 -2.88 -9.80
CA LEU A 783 -38.48 -3.59 -9.48
C LEU A 783 -38.29 -4.75 -10.46
N SER A 784 -37.05 -5.18 -10.67
CA SER A 784 -36.77 -6.63 -10.67
C SER A 784 -35.32 -6.92 -10.28
N ALA A 785 -35.12 -7.98 -9.51
CA ALA A 785 -33.81 -8.57 -9.23
C ALA A 785 -33.99 -10.07 -9.01
N ALA A 786 -33.36 -10.91 -9.85
CA ALA A 786 -33.40 -12.36 -9.70
C ALA A 786 -32.27 -13.07 -10.46
N ALA A 787 -31.28 -13.55 -9.75
CA ALA A 787 -30.45 -14.69 -10.15
C ALA A 787 -30.01 -15.45 -8.88
N LYS A 788 -30.07 -16.77 -8.90
CA LYS A 788 -29.60 -17.65 -7.81
C LYS A 788 -28.46 -18.55 -8.32
N PRO A 789 -27.54 -19.01 -7.45
CA PRO A 789 -26.30 -19.63 -7.86
C PRO A 789 -26.49 -20.99 -8.54
N PHE A 790 -25.62 -21.29 -9.50
CA PHE A 790 -25.57 -22.56 -10.23
C PHE A 790 -24.59 -23.54 -9.56
N VAL A 791 -24.90 -24.84 -9.62
CA VAL A 791 -24.05 -25.92 -9.09
C VAL A 791 -23.49 -26.73 -10.26
N PRO A 792 -22.17 -26.94 -10.37
CA PRO A 792 -21.58 -27.65 -11.50
C PRO A 792 -21.89 -29.15 -11.45
N SER A 793 -22.43 -29.68 -12.56
CA SER A 793 -22.56 -31.12 -12.81
C SER A 793 -21.34 -31.68 -13.56
N SER A 794 -21.11 -32.99 -13.43
CA SER A 794 -20.00 -33.75 -14.03
C SER A 794 -20.13 -33.96 -15.56
N ILE A 795 -19.12 -34.65 -16.15
CA ILE A 795 -18.98 -35.13 -17.56
C ILE A 795 -18.24 -34.12 -18.46
N SER A 796 -17.22 -34.46 -19.26
CA SER A 796 -16.45 -35.71 -19.44
C SER A 796 -14.96 -35.40 -19.69
N ALA A 797 -14.07 -36.37 -19.47
CA ALA A 797 -12.78 -36.39 -20.14
C ALA A 797 -12.92 -36.92 -21.59
N SER A 798 -12.09 -36.40 -22.50
CA SER A 798 -11.68 -37.10 -23.73
C SER A 798 -10.33 -36.54 -24.22
N LEU A 799 -9.54 -37.38 -24.90
CA LEU A 799 -8.18 -37.04 -25.36
C LEU A 799 -8.19 -36.44 -26.77
N VAL A 800 -7.26 -35.51 -27.01
CA VAL A 800 -6.42 -35.52 -28.22
C VAL A 800 -4.97 -35.26 -27.75
N ALA A 801 -3.98 -35.78 -28.48
CA ALA A 801 -2.56 -35.77 -28.07
C ALA A 801 -1.63 -35.36 -29.23
N ALA A 802 -0.33 -35.33 -28.93
CA ALA A 802 0.81 -34.97 -29.80
C ALA A 802 1.01 -33.46 -30.04
N ALA A 803 2.22 -32.97 -30.34
CA ALA A 803 3.49 -33.70 -30.56
C ALA A 803 4.67 -33.03 -29.83
N ALA A 804 5.66 -33.84 -29.44
CA ALA A 804 6.98 -33.35 -29.03
C ALA A 804 7.95 -33.42 -30.22
N ALA A 805 8.83 -32.42 -30.36
CA ALA A 805 9.90 -32.42 -31.35
C ALA A 805 11.18 -31.82 -30.76
N THR A 806 12.28 -32.57 -30.82
CA THR A 806 13.61 -32.14 -30.39
C THR A 806 14.60 -32.29 -31.55
N PRO A 807 15.41 -31.26 -31.82
CA PRO A 807 16.81 -31.48 -32.19
C PRO A 807 17.71 -30.79 -31.13
N ALA A 808 18.64 -31.48 -30.47
CA ALA A 808 19.89 -32.04 -31.00
C ALA A 808 20.98 -30.96 -31.21
N ALA A 809 22.07 -31.09 -30.45
CA ALA A 809 23.24 -30.21 -30.51
C ALA A 809 24.29 -30.69 -31.54
N PRO A 810 25.25 -29.83 -31.92
CA PRO A 810 26.58 -30.26 -32.32
C PRO A 810 27.69 -29.77 -31.36
N ALA A 811 28.86 -30.41 -31.46
CA ALA A 811 29.97 -30.31 -30.52
C ALA A 811 30.86 -29.06 -30.66
N ALA A 812 31.74 -28.88 -29.67
CA ALA A 812 32.85 -27.92 -29.69
C ALA A 812 34.01 -28.35 -30.60
N PRO A 813 35.00 -27.46 -30.82
CA PRO A 813 36.40 -27.86 -30.82
C PRO A 813 37.24 -27.10 -29.76
N SER A 814 38.50 -27.52 -29.60
CA SER A 814 39.35 -27.22 -28.45
C SER A 814 40.66 -26.48 -28.78
N GLY A 815 41.16 -25.70 -27.82
CA GLY A 815 42.56 -25.22 -27.77
C GLY A 815 42.79 -23.79 -28.29
N SER A 816 43.90 -23.12 -27.96
CA SER A 816 44.99 -23.50 -27.03
C SER A 816 45.71 -22.25 -26.46
N SER A 817 46.68 -22.45 -25.57
CA SER A 817 47.32 -21.40 -24.75
C SER A 817 48.41 -20.57 -25.45
N SER A 818 48.61 -19.31 -25.02
CA SER A 818 49.94 -18.66 -25.01
C SER A 818 50.07 -17.63 -23.87
N LYS A 819 51.30 -17.13 -23.60
CA LYS A 819 51.63 -16.22 -22.48
C LYS A 819 52.66 -15.15 -22.88
N SER A 820 52.36 -13.87 -22.65
CA SER A 820 53.33 -12.76 -22.43
C SER A 820 52.57 -11.54 -21.87
N LYS A 821 53.00 -10.73 -20.88
CA LYS A 821 54.26 -9.98 -20.66
C LYS A 821 54.58 -9.00 -21.83
N SER A 822 54.89 -7.72 -21.64
CA SER A 822 54.91 -6.88 -20.42
C SER A 822 55.05 -5.36 -20.71
N SER A 823 54.88 -4.53 -19.66
CA SER A 823 55.66 -3.30 -19.34
C SER A 823 55.56 -1.97 -20.16
N LYS A 824 54.84 -1.00 -19.56
CA LYS A 824 55.30 0.36 -19.11
C LYS A 824 56.14 1.31 -20.02
N ARG A 825 55.54 2.46 -20.40
CA ARG A 825 56.01 3.90 -20.30
C ARG A 825 55.16 4.75 -21.28
N ARG A 826 54.57 5.95 -21.01
CA ARG A 826 54.68 7.09 -20.06
C ARG A 826 55.47 8.31 -20.60
N ALA A 827 54.78 9.48 -20.65
CA ALA A 827 55.23 10.88 -20.80
C ALA A 827 55.37 11.49 -22.24
N LYS A 828 55.27 12.82 -22.51
CA LYS A 828 54.59 14.00 -21.86
C LYS A 828 54.87 15.35 -22.61
N ALA A 829 53.86 16.13 -23.05
CA ALA A 829 53.85 17.60 -23.34
C ALA A 829 52.39 18.02 -23.73
N LYS A 830 51.77 19.21 -23.53
CA LYS A 830 52.09 20.68 -23.50
C LYS A 830 52.50 21.28 -24.86
N ALA A 831 51.99 22.44 -25.34
CA ALA A 831 50.89 23.37 -24.99
C ALA A 831 50.63 24.31 -26.23
N ALA A 832 49.89 25.43 -26.30
CA ALA A 832 49.03 26.27 -25.42
C ALA A 832 48.24 27.32 -26.30
N ALA A 833 47.39 28.18 -25.67
CA ALA A 833 46.84 29.47 -26.17
C ALA A 833 45.74 29.47 -27.27
N ALA A 834 44.85 30.49 -27.42
CA ALA A 834 44.31 31.49 -26.47
C ALA A 834 43.08 32.28 -27.04
N ALA A 835 42.17 32.68 -26.13
CA ALA A 835 41.29 33.89 -26.09
C ALA A 835 40.48 34.40 -27.33
N ALA A 836 39.14 34.35 -27.20
CA ALA A 836 38.13 35.41 -27.52
C ALA A 836 36.70 34.78 -27.51
N ALA A 837 35.55 35.43 -27.29
CA ALA A 837 35.09 36.58 -26.48
C ALA A 837 33.71 37.02 -27.03
N SER A 838 32.63 36.99 -26.23
CA SER A 838 31.40 37.81 -26.38
C SER A 838 30.46 37.53 -25.20
N GLU A 839 29.52 38.45 -24.93
CA GLU A 839 28.73 38.54 -23.69
C GLU A 839 27.23 38.36 -23.97
N SER A 840 26.53 37.66 -23.05
CA SER A 840 25.16 37.94 -22.60
C SER A 840 24.84 37.15 -21.34
#